data_AF-F1KUS8-F1
#
_entry.id   AF-F1KUS8-F1
#
_cell.length_a   1.000
_cell.length_b   1.000
_cell.length_c   1.000
_cell.angle_alpha   90.00
_cell.angle_beta   90.00
_cell.angle_gamma   90.00
#
_symmetry.space_group_name_H-M   'P 1'
#
loop_
_entity.id
_entity.type
_entity.pdbx_description
1 polymer ?
#
loop_
_entity_poly.entity_id
_entity_poly.type
_entity_poly.pdbx_seq_one_letter_code
_entity_poly.pdbx_strand_id
1 'polypeptide(L)'
;MADSITDSTPYSISEGRLSKPRKVVKLDELMKEDTTPLSEPTNIHRQAQSPTTHTAVQTLNERNDVLEIVHNKDPEKTTVDLDPQLIFEGKKPPINQEQFDKKHGFRRTNLSIVRKLVYQLNLVRTWKRVEWIHFWRRRIPLLSWLPTYDWREDFLRDVINGIMISILYIPQGLAYGMMVGVPPIYGIYTGIVGPLVYTFLGTSHQASTGAYAIVSLMVGSVVEQASNGGNKLDSDTNSTPALCCSERMRNADPMEAVKISSLLAFYVGIIQVVLGLLNAGLLAVWLSDQLVEGLTSGAAVHVLFSQLKSMTGMRNLPRTSDNFGIIKFAICFSRNMNTISYQTAICSFICCAFLLFSKMIVDPILKPWMKIKFPMELLVVIFSIVLSYLGSGTPFDLNVAIVGEIEAGMKAPTMHDFSYTDAVICSAFSIAIVSFVIHIALAKLVAKGLNYQVNANQEWLALGSMHTIASFFGCFAGGSSLSRTITSANLGTKSQLSTVVVVSVLLIVVFGAAPLFTHLPKPVLSCIVVIAMKDLYVQLYFSHRLFHQSIIDFFIFAVTFSATVLINVNLGLAIGIVFALLTVVLRSQWAESVCMGRIPGTSDFKGIGHYRAAMEVPGIKVFRFDAPLYFANAELFLTRMHRATGLDPLMILAELKGKEKKKKRGYDSIRGHSEKGQKIEAPDEEIELTVRRRCVQSQKPTVDRVEKDELVQLTHIVVDCSSFPYIDLMGVDALARAHNDYKAINITVFFACCKVAVRQMFEYSSFYEHVPKTFMFVSLADAVSRAQYEQELQVRPPIEEMFNQDVIDSLNPEDASMGSSTPALESTQKSSQQTPRTPRMNQAERAAASNNSEAQEETAKPTSLNQ
;
A
#
# COMPACT_ATOMS: atom_id res chain seq x y z
N MET A 1 29.33 12.13 -36.14
CA MET A 1 30.39 11.73 -37.09
C MET A 1 30.53 10.23 -36.90
N ALA A 2 29.84 9.43 -37.71
CA ALA A 2 30.15 9.08 -39.11
C ALA A 2 30.97 7.76 -39.10
N ASP A 3 30.63 6.70 -39.82
CA ASP A 3 29.75 6.59 -41.00
C ASP A 3 28.75 5.42 -40.99
N SER A 4 27.78 5.53 -41.90
CA SER A 4 26.76 4.54 -42.27
C SER A 4 27.21 3.62 -43.42
N ILE A 5 26.67 2.40 -43.49
CA ILE A 5 26.35 1.71 -44.77
C ILE A 5 25.12 0.83 -44.56
N THR A 6 24.25 0.81 -45.56
CA THR A 6 23.01 0.04 -45.68
C THR A 6 23.21 -1.27 -46.44
N ASP A 7 22.43 -2.32 -46.16
CA ASP A 7 21.96 -3.21 -47.23
C ASP A 7 20.70 -4.02 -46.88
N SER A 8 20.01 -4.54 -47.90
CA SER A 8 18.58 -4.91 -47.79
C SER A 8 18.13 -6.23 -48.47
N THR A 9 17.61 -7.18 -47.66
CA THR A 9 16.59 -8.22 -48.03
C THR A 9 17.01 -9.27 -49.11
N PRO A 10 16.19 -10.26 -49.56
CA PRO A 10 14.86 -10.78 -49.13
C PRO A 10 14.73 -12.34 -49.04
N TYR A 11 13.49 -12.85 -48.85
CA TYR A 11 12.99 -14.25 -48.97
C TYR A 11 13.43 -15.29 -47.89
N SER A 12 12.70 -16.37 -47.59
CA SER A 12 11.25 -16.73 -47.57
C SER A 12 11.11 -18.14 -46.94
N ILE A 13 9.89 -18.60 -46.55
CA ILE A 13 9.39 -20.00 -46.73
C ILE A 13 8.00 -20.24 -46.06
N SER A 14 7.08 -20.77 -46.87
CA SER A 14 5.84 -21.55 -46.63
C SER A 14 4.80 -21.16 -45.54
N GLU A 15 3.58 -20.91 -46.02
CA GLU A 15 2.32 -21.04 -45.26
C GLU A 15 1.87 -22.51 -45.08
N GLY A 16 1.01 -22.77 -44.08
CA GLY A 16 0.50 -24.12 -43.75
C GLY A 16 -0.87 -24.17 -43.04
N ARG A 17 -1.92 -23.64 -43.70
CA ARG A 17 -3.38 -23.87 -43.47
C ARG A 17 -4.01 -23.88 -42.05
N LEU A 18 -4.73 -22.79 -41.78
CA LEU A 18 -6.12 -22.69 -41.30
C LEU A 18 -6.67 -23.59 -40.15
N SER A 19 -7.08 -22.93 -39.06
CA SER A 19 -8.49 -22.98 -38.62
C SER A 19 -8.97 -21.66 -37.97
N LYS A 20 -10.24 -21.30 -38.22
CA LYS A 20 -10.89 -19.97 -38.14
C LYS A 20 -10.73 -19.15 -36.84
N PRO A 21 -10.54 -17.80 -36.90
CA PRO A 21 -10.79 -16.89 -35.78
C PRO A 21 -12.28 -16.49 -35.64
N ARG A 22 -12.69 -16.05 -34.44
CA ARG A 22 -14.03 -15.51 -34.15
C ARG A 22 -14.27 -14.16 -34.85
N LYS A 23 -15.53 -13.87 -35.21
CA LYS A 23 -15.97 -12.59 -35.77
C LYS A 23 -15.61 -11.43 -34.83
N VAL A 24 -14.90 -10.43 -35.37
CA VAL A 24 -14.80 -9.08 -34.79
C VAL A 24 -15.92 -8.25 -35.41
N VAL A 25 -16.75 -7.61 -34.59
CA VAL A 25 -17.77 -6.64 -35.06
C VAL A 25 -17.07 -5.31 -35.33
N LYS A 26 -17.28 -4.73 -36.52
CA LYS A 26 -16.71 -3.44 -36.90
C LYS A 26 -17.44 -2.30 -36.18
N LEU A 27 -16.70 -1.24 -35.86
CA LEU A 27 -17.15 -0.07 -35.10
C LEU A 27 -17.53 1.11 -36.02
N ASP A 28 -18.03 0.83 -37.23
CA ASP A 28 -18.26 1.84 -38.29
C ASP A 28 -19.75 2.01 -38.66
N GLU A 29 -20.67 1.37 -37.94
CA GLU A 29 -22.10 1.27 -38.32
C GLU A 29 -23.07 1.96 -37.33
N LEU A 30 -22.56 2.92 -36.54
CA LEU A 30 -23.31 3.59 -35.46
C LEU A 30 -23.26 5.13 -35.50
N MET A 31 -22.92 5.73 -36.63
CA MET A 31 -22.98 7.20 -36.83
C MET A 31 -23.56 7.58 -38.20
N LYS A 32 -24.90 7.57 -38.29
CA LYS A 32 -25.68 8.37 -39.24
C LYS A 32 -27.03 8.76 -38.63
N GLU A 33 -27.42 10.01 -38.89
CA GLU A 33 -28.76 10.61 -38.69
C GLU A 33 -29.25 10.68 -37.22
N ASP A 34 -29.85 11.77 -36.70
CA ASP A 34 -30.46 12.93 -37.35
C ASP A 34 -30.13 14.28 -36.66
N THR A 35 -30.39 15.38 -37.39
CA THR A 35 -30.20 16.78 -36.95
C THR A 35 -31.52 17.56 -36.85
N THR A 36 -31.67 18.30 -35.74
CA THR A 36 -32.61 19.44 -35.48
C THR A 36 -34.13 19.18 -35.41
N PRO A 37 -34.94 20.07 -34.78
CA PRO A 37 -34.69 21.00 -33.65
C PRO A 37 -35.68 20.80 -32.47
N LEU A 38 -35.45 21.48 -31.34
CA LEU A 38 -36.39 21.50 -30.20
C LEU A 38 -37.67 22.32 -30.50
N SER A 39 -38.80 21.86 -29.96
CA SER A 39 -40.03 22.64 -29.77
C SER A 39 -40.64 22.40 -28.37
N GLU A 40 -41.55 23.29 -27.97
CA GLU A 40 -41.98 23.56 -26.59
C GLU A 40 -42.95 22.53 -25.94
N PRO A 41 -43.18 22.59 -24.61
CA PRO A 41 -43.74 21.47 -23.85
C PRO A 41 -45.28 21.43 -23.83
N THR A 42 -45.85 20.22 -23.70
CA THR A 42 -47.29 20.01 -23.47
C THR A 42 -47.57 19.21 -22.20
N ASN A 43 -48.47 19.73 -21.37
CA ASN A 43 -49.03 19.08 -20.18
C ASN A 43 -49.89 17.87 -20.54
N ILE A 44 -49.68 16.71 -19.91
CA ILE A 44 -50.74 15.70 -19.67
C ILE A 44 -50.64 15.14 -18.24
N HIS A 45 -51.80 15.01 -17.59
CA HIS A 45 -52.00 14.52 -16.22
C HIS A 45 -52.18 12.99 -16.14
N ARG A 46 -51.91 12.45 -14.92
CA ARG A 46 -52.33 11.11 -14.42
C ARG A 46 -51.64 9.91 -15.12
N GLN A 47 -51.45 8.76 -14.49
CA GLN A 47 -52.09 8.21 -13.29
C GLN A 47 -51.11 7.33 -12.50
N ALA A 48 -51.07 7.44 -11.18
CA ALA A 48 -50.22 6.60 -10.32
C ALA A 48 -51.05 5.50 -9.63
N GLN A 49 -50.56 4.27 -9.66
CA GLN A 49 -50.95 3.21 -8.72
C GLN A 49 -49.72 2.43 -8.29
N SER A 50 -49.46 2.41 -6.98
CA SER A 50 -48.46 1.57 -6.33
C SER A 50 -49.07 0.98 -5.06
N PRO A 51 -48.87 -0.32 -4.75
CA PRO A 51 -49.41 -0.92 -3.54
C PRO A 51 -48.50 -0.68 -2.33
N THR A 52 -49.00 0.15 -1.42
CA THR A 52 -48.94 0.01 0.05
C THR A 52 -47.84 -0.86 0.69
N THR A 53 -46.92 -0.21 1.42
CA THR A 53 -46.30 -0.77 2.65
C THR A 53 -46.29 0.28 3.77
N HIS A 54 -47.34 0.26 4.61
CA HIS A 54 -47.43 1.08 5.82
C HIS A 54 -46.66 0.42 6.99
N THR A 55 -45.39 0.81 7.23
CA THR A 55 -44.77 0.82 8.58
C THR A 55 -43.38 1.49 8.55
N ALA A 56 -43.28 2.82 8.67
CA ALA A 56 -42.03 3.55 9.01
C ALA A 56 -42.22 5.08 9.27
N VAL A 57 -43.33 5.54 9.84
CA VAL A 57 -43.51 6.99 10.16
C VAL A 57 -44.07 7.17 11.57
N GLN A 58 -43.35 6.69 12.59
CA GLN A 58 -43.69 6.96 14.00
C GLN A 58 -42.57 6.68 15.03
N THR A 59 -41.31 7.04 14.74
CA THR A 59 -40.22 7.08 15.76
C THR A 59 -39.12 8.08 15.39
N LEU A 60 -39.45 9.36 15.20
CA LEU A 60 -38.46 10.43 14.96
C LEU A 60 -38.81 11.76 15.65
N ASN A 61 -39.59 11.69 16.73
CA ASN A 61 -39.82 12.78 17.69
C ASN A 61 -39.62 12.20 19.10
N GLU A 62 -38.38 12.16 19.57
CA GLU A 62 -37.98 12.15 20.99
C GLU A 62 -36.45 12.07 21.11
N ARG A 63 -35.92 12.66 22.20
CA ARG A 63 -34.49 12.73 22.57
C ARG A 63 -33.62 13.73 21.79
N ASN A 64 -33.93 15.01 22.01
CA ASN A 64 -32.87 15.88 22.54
C ASN A 64 -32.53 15.38 23.95
N ASP A 65 -31.28 14.95 24.18
CA ASP A 65 -30.57 15.08 25.46
C ASP A 65 -29.15 14.54 25.35
N VAL A 66 -28.21 15.12 26.11
CA VAL A 66 -26.78 14.80 26.18
C VAL A 66 -25.95 15.12 24.92
N LEU A 67 -25.82 16.41 24.64
CA LEU A 67 -24.60 17.03 24.09
C LEU A 67 -24.64 18.51 24.50
N GLU A 68 -23.63 19.00 25.22
CA GLU A 68 -23.59 20.40 25.66
C GLU A 68 -23.55 21.36 24.48
N ILE A 69 -24.69 22.03 24.25
CA ILE A 69 -24.80 23.14 23.31
C ILE A 69 -24.28 24.39 24.03
N VAL A 70 -23.05 24.80 23.72
CA VAL A 70 -22.62 26.18 23.98
C VAL A 70 -23.42 27.06 23.03
N HIS A 71 -24.58 27.51 23.50
CA HIS A 71 -25.52 28.32 22.75
C HIS A 71 -24.97 29.75 22.70
N ASN A 72 -24.11 30.02 21.71
CA ASN A 72 -23.70 31.40 21.45
C ASN A 72 -24.92 32.14 20.91
N LYS A 73 -25.30 33.22 21.60
CA LYS A 73 -26.52 33.98 21.31
C LYS A 73 -26.46 34.65 19.95
N ASP A 74 -27.66 34.76 19.36
CA ASP A 74 -28.08 35.72 18.34
C ASP A 74 -27.21 35.85 17.07
N PRO A 75 -27.69 35.39 15.90
CA PRO A 75 -27.14 35.81 14.62
C PRO A 75 -27.66 37.23 14.32
N GLU A 76 -26.99 38.24 14.89
CA GLU A 76 -27.03 39.56 14.28
C GLU A 76 -26.66 39.41 12.80
N LYS A 77 -27.42 40.07 11.93
CA LYS A 77 -27.08 40.19 10.51
C LYS A 77 -25.83 41.07 10.40
N THR A 78 -24.65 40.50 10.61
CA THR A 78 -23.41 41.11 10.16
C THR A 78 -23.43 41.06 8.64
N THR A 79 -23.97 42.12 8.03
CA THR A 79 -23.66 42.47 6.65
C THR A 79 -22.16 42.62 6.59
N VAL A 80 -21.48 41.62 6.02
CA VAL A 80 -20.08 41.78 5.64
C VAL A 80 -20.08 42.84 4.56
N ASP A 81 -19.62 44.04 4.92
CA ASP A 81 -19.41 45.12 3.96
C ASP A 81 -18.40 44.63 2.92
N LEU A 82 -18.92 44.21 1.78
CA LEU A 82 -18.15 43.96 0.57
C LEU A 82 -17.87 45.32 -0.05
N ASP A 83 -16.58 45.65 -0.19
CA ASP A 83 -16.13 46.89 -0.83
C ASP A 83 -16.90 47.15 -2.14
N PRO A 84 -17.65 48.27 -2.24
CA PRO A 84 -18.45 48.57 -3.44
C PRO A 84 -17.62 48.69 -4.72
N GLN A 85 -16.31 48.89 -4.60
CA GLN A 85 -15.37 49.04 -5.72
C GLN A 85 -15.10 47.74 -6.49
N LEU A 86 -15.55 46.57 -6.00
CA LEU A 86 -15.35 45.27 -6.65
C LEU A 86 -16.36 44.94 -7.76
N ILE A 87 -17.29 45.83 -8.09
CA ILE A 87 -18.29 45.63 -9.16
C ILE A 87 -17.83 46.28 -10.47
N PHE A 88 -16.87 45.64 -11.15
CA PHE A 88 -16.62 45.85 -12.57
C PHE A 88 -16.84 44.54 -13.35
N GLU A 89 -17.44 44.65 -14.55
CA GLU A 89 -17.71 43.54 -15.49
C GLU A 89 -18.66 42.40 -15.05
N GLY A 90 -19.45 42.55 -13.97
CA GLY A 90 -20.49 41.56 -13.61
C GLY A 90 -19.94 40.18 -13.18
N LYS A 91 -18.64 40.08 -12.92
CA LYS A 91 -18.01 38.92 -12.29
C LYS A 91 -18.29 38.95 -10.79
N LYS A 92 -18.38 37.78 -10.16
CA LYS A 92 -18.49 37.71 -8.69
C LYS A 92 -17.17 38.21 -8.07
N PRO A 93 -17.19 38.98 -6.98
CA PRO A 93 -15.96 39.35 -6.27
C PRO A 93 -15.25 38.07 -5.79
N PRO A 94 -13.91 37.97 -5.90
CA PRO A 94 -13.17 36.81 -5.43
C PRO A 94 -13.33 36.65 -3.92
N ILE A 95 -13.80 35.48 -3.49
CA ILE A 95 -14.08 35.17 -2.08
C ILE A 95 -12.93 34.33 -1.51
N ASN A 96 -12.35 34.76 -0.38
CA ASN A 96 -11.34 33.96 0.31
C ASN A 96 -11.96 32.78 1.08
N GLN A 97 -11.15 31.80 1.46
CA GLN A 97 -11.63 30.57 2.09
C GLN A 97 -12.34 30.82 3.43
N GLU A 98 -11.93 31.83 4.19
CA GLU A 98 -12.54 32.17 5.48
C GLU A 98 -13.92 32.83 5.32
N GLN A 99 -14.05 33.76 4.38
CA GLN A 99 -15.34 34.37 4.00
C GLN A 99 -16.30 33.31 3.48
N PHE A 100 -15.82 32.37 2.65
CA PHE A 100 -16.62 31.24 2.16
C PHE A 100 -17.11 30.35 3.31
N ASP A 101 -16.22 29.96 4.22
CA ASP A 101 -16.54 29.14 5.39
C ASP A 101 -17.57 29.82 6.32
N LYS A 102 -17.43 31.14 6.55
CA LYS A 102 -18.40 31.94 7.33
C LYS A 102 -19.75 32.01 6.64
N LYS A 103 -19.77 32.27 5.33
CA LYS A 103 -20.99 32.37 4.51
C LYS A 103 -21.78 31.06 4.40
N HIS A 104 -21.08 29.92 4.43
CA HIS A 104 -21.68 28.59 4.20
C HIS A 104 -21.67 27.65 5.42
N GLY A 105 -21.17 28.09 6.59
CA GLY A 105 -21.31 27.38 7.86
C GLY A 105 -20.45 26.12 7.99
N PHE A 106 -19.14 26.22 7.80
CA PHE A 106 -18.22 25.08 7.85
C PHE A 106 -18.21 24.36 9.22
N ARG A 107 -18.60 23.08 9.26
CA ARG A 107 -18.61 22.24 10.48
C ARG A 107 -17.29 21.48 10.67
N ARG A 108 -16.60 21.72 11.79
CA ARG A 108 -15.34 21.05 12.16
C ARG A 108 -15.58 19.68 12.79
N THR A 109 -14.95 18.62 12.27
CA THR A 109 -15.02 17.24 12.80
C THR A 109 -13.73 16.81 13.50
N ASN A 110 -13.39 17.47 14.61
CA ASN A 110 -12.17 17.19 15.38
C ASN A 110 -12.43 16.20 16.53
N LEU A 111 -12.45 14.90 16.20
CA LEU A 111 -12.43 13.81 17.18
C LEU A 111 -11.03 13.18 17.26
N SER A 112 -10.37 13.30 18.42
CA SER A 112 -9.11 12.61 18.69
C SER A 112 -9.28 11.09 18.61
N ILE A 113 -8.19 10.35 18.39
CA ILE A 113 -8.22 8.87 18.29
C ILE A 113 -8.86 8.27 19.56
N VAL A 114 -8.50 8.78 20.74
CA VAL A 114 -9.10 8.38 22.03
C VAL A 114 -10.59 8.69 22.07
N ARG A 115 -11.04 9.88 21.66
CA ARG A 115 -12.48 10.20 21.60
C ARG A 115 -13.22 9.34 20.58
N LYS A 116 -12.61 8.98 19.45
CA LYS A 116 -13.18 8.01 18.48
C LYS A 116 -13.31 6.63 19.11
N LEU A 117 -12.30 6.14 19.82
CA LEU A 117 -12.34 4.83 20.49
C LEU A 117 -13.39 4.80 21.61
N VAL A 118 -13.40 5.81 22.48
CA VAL A 118 -14.40 5.95 23.55
C VAL A 118 -15.81 6.09 22.97
N TYR A 119 -15.99 6.84 21.88
CA TYR A 119 -17.27 6.92 21.17
C TYR A 119 -17.70 5.55 20.64
N GLN A 120 -16.81 4.77 19.99
CA GLN A 120 -17.12 3.43 19.50
C GLN A 120 -17.42 2.44 20.65
N LEU A 121 -16.69 2.49 21.77
CA LEU A 121 -16.95 1.66 22.95
C LEU A 121 -18.29 2.01 23.61
N ASN A 122 -18.60 3.30 23.75
CA ASN A 122 -19.91 3.75 24.23
C ASN A 122 -21.04 3.36 23.26
N LEU A 123 -20.79 3.42 21.95
CA LEU A 123 -21.74 2.99 20.92
C LEU A 123 -22.06 1.49 21.06
N VAL A 124 -21.04 0.64 21.24
CA VAL A 124 -21.20 -0.80 21.54
C VAL A 124 -22.02 -1.02 22.82
N ARG A 125 -21.81 -0.19 23.86
CA ARG A 125 -22.60 -0.26 25.10
C ARG A 125 -24.07 0.14 24.89
N THR A 126 -24.38 0.95 23.88
CA THR A 126 -25.75 1.31 23.48
C THR A 126 -26.39 0.34 22.47
N TRP A 127 -25.69 -0.72 22.03
CA TRP A 127 -26.21 -1.63 21.01
C TRP A 127 -27.47 -2.39 21.45
N LYS A 128 -28.52 -2.25 20.63
CA LYS A 128 -29.76 -3.02 20.72
C LYS A 128 -29.54 -4.46 20.26
N ARG A 129 -30.48 -5.36 20.59
CA ARG A 129 -30.43 -6.79 20.21
C ARG A 129 -30.19 -7.01 18.69
N VAL A 130 -30.71 -6.12 17.83
CA VAL A 130 -30.53 -6.21 16.37
C VAL A 130 -29.07 -5.97 15.96
N GLU A 131 -28.37 -5.03 16.58
CA GLU A 131 -26.97 -4.72 16.28
C GLU A 131 -26.05 -5.85 16.74
N TRP A 132 -26.34 -6.47 17.89
CA TRP A 132 -25.70 -7.70 18.31
C TRP A 132 -25.90 -8.86 17.32
N ILE A 133 -27.11 -9.05 16.77
CA ILE A 133 -27.36 -10.07 15.74
C ILE A 133 -26.52 -9.78 14.47
N HIS A 134 -26.40 -8.52 14.05
CA HIS A 134 -25.54 -8.15 12.91
C HIS A 134 -24.05 -8.37 13.20
N PHE A 135 -23.58 -8.07 14.41
CA PHE A 135 -22.22 -8.36 14.84
C PHE A 135 -21.91 -9.86 14.79
N TRP A 136 -22.77 -10.71 15.36
CA TRP A 136 -22.60 -12.16 15.34
C TRP A 136 -22.70 -12.75 13.93
N ARG A 137 -23.61 -12.27 13.07
CA ARG A 137 -23.65 -12.65 11.65
C ARG A 137 -22.38 -12.29 10.88
N ARG A 138 -21.71 -11.18 11.24
CA ARG A 138 -20.44 -10.76 10.64
C ARG A 138 -19.23 -11.55 11.16
N ARG A 139 -19.29 -12.05 12.40
CA ARG A 139 -18.23 -12.86 13.05
C ARG A 139 -18.37 -14.36 12.85
N ILE A 140 -19.57 -14.85 12.52
CA ILE A 140 -19.85 -16.25 12.19
C ILE A 140 -20.65 -16.24 10.88
N PRO A 141 -19.98 -16.18 9.71
CA PRO A 141 -20.63 -16.07 8.41
C PRO A 141 -21.62 -17.19 8.09
N LEU A 142 -21.48 -18.38 8.72
CA LEU A 142 -22.48 -19.45 8.65
C LEU A 142 -23.90 -18.96 8.97
N LEU A 143 -24.06 -18.05 9.94
CA LEU A 143 -25.36 -17.48 10.33
C LEU A 143 -25.94 -16.52 9.28
N SER A 144 -25.16 -16.13 8.26
CA SER A 144 -25.62 -15.33 7.13
C SER A 144 -25.93 -16.16 5.89
N TRP A 145 -25.09 -17.15 5.53
CA TRP A 145 -25.27 -17.88 4.27
C TRP A 145 -26.19 -19.11 4.40
N LEU A 146 -26.21 -19.78 5.55
CA LEU A 146 -27.03 -20.99 5.76
C LEU A 146 -28.54 -20.72 5.64
N PRO A 147 -29.11 -19.61 6.16
CA PRO A 147 -30.54 -19.31 5.98
C PRO A 147 -30.93 -18.90 4.55
N THR A 148 -29.96 -18.50 3.72
CA THR A 148 -30.17 -18.08 2.33
C THR A 148 -29.83 -19.18 1.31
N TYR A 149 -29.60 -20.40 1.77
CA TYR A 149 -29.13 -21.51 0.93
C TYR A 149 -30.29 -22.21 0.20
N ASP A 150 -30.17 -22.38 -1.13
CA ASP A 150 -31.16 -23.15 -1.91
C ASP A 150 -30.82 -24.64 -1.92
N TRP A 151 -31.52 -25.38 -1.05
CA TRP A 151 -31.41 -26.83 -0.93
C TRP A 151 -31.79 -27.63 -2.18
N ARG A 152 -32.51 -27.05 -3.15
CA ARG A 152 -32.94 -27.75 -4.36
C ARG A 152 -31.90 -27.65 -5.48
N GLU A 153 -31.31 -26.47 -5.67
CA GLU A 153 -30.37 -26.22 -6.78
C GLU A 153 -28.89 -26.35 -6.40
N ASP A 154 -28.51 -25.94 -5.20
CA ASP A 154 -27.09 -25.80 -4.82
C ASP A 154 -26.57 -27.04 -4.08
N PHE A 155 -27.43 -27.75 -3.33
CA PHE A 155 -27.04 -28.93 -2.54
C PHE A 155 -26.32 -30.01 -3.38
N LEU A 156 -26.91 -30.41 -4.51
CA LEU A 156 -26.32 -31.42 -5.38
C LEU A 156 -24.97 -30.97 -5.96
N ARG A 157 -24.80 -29.67 -6.23
CA ARG A 157 -23.55 -29.10 -6.76
C ARG A 157 -22.47 -29.12 -5.68
N ASP A 158 -22.78 -28.64 -4.48
CA ASP A 158 -21.82 -28.62 -3.37
C ASP A 158 -21.42 -30.04 -2.93
N VAL A 159 -22.33 -31.04 -3.02
CA VAL A 159 -22.02 -32.46 -2.79
C VAL A 159 -21.07 -33.03 -3.85
N ILE A 160 -21.38 -32.87 -5.14
CA ILE A 160 -20.50 -33.33 -6.23
C ILE A 160 -19.12 -32.67 -6.12
N ASN A 161 -19.09 -31.37 -5.82
CA ASN A 161 -17.85 -30.61 -5.71
C ASN A 161 -17.06 -31.02 -4.46
N GLY A 162 -17.72 -31.29 -3.33
CA GLY A 162 -17.07 -31.84 -2.14
C GLY A 162 -16.43 -33.20 -2.39
N ILE A 163 -17.11 -34.11 -3.08
CA ILE A 163 -16.53 -35.41 -3.49
C ILE A 163 -15.30 -35.20 -4.38
N MET A 164 -15.39 -34.33 -5.39
CA MET A 164 -14.26 -34.04 -6.29
C MET A 164 -13.08 -33.39 -5.56
N ILE A 165 -13.31 -32.47 -4.64
CA ILE A 165 -12.26 -31.85 -3.82
C ILE A 165 -11.62 -32.90 -2.90
N SER A 166 -12.39 -33.84 -2.35
CA SER A 166 -11.88 -34.95 -1.52
C SER A 166 -10.93 -35.84 -2.30
N ILE A 167 -11.32 -36.21 -3.53
CA ILE A 167 -10.50 -36.99 -4.46
C ILE A 167 -9.14 -36.32 -4.71
N LEU A 168 -9.14 -35.00 -4.92
CA LEU A 168 -7.88 -34.24 -5.07
C LEU A 168 -7.12 -34.10 -3.74
N TYR A 169 -7.83 -34.05 -2.61
CA TYR A 169 -7.22 -33.89 -1.30
C TYR A 169 -6.42 -35.11 -0.87
N ILE A 170 -6.96 -36.33 -0.98
CA ILE A 170 -6.37 -37.55 -0.40
C ILE A 170 -4.87 -37.72 -0.75
N PRO A 171 -4.45 -37.79 -2.04
CA PRO A 171 -3.03 -37.92 -2.37
C PRO A 171 -2.23 -36.65 -2.03
N GLN A 172 -2.81 -35.45 -2.20
CA GLN A 172 -2.12 -34.20 -1.85
C GLN A 172 -1.80 -34.14 -0.35
N GLY A 173 -2.75 -34.47 0.52
CA GLY A 173 -2.60 -34.51 1.97
C GLY A 173 -1.51 -35.49 2.41
N LEU A 174 -1.54 -36.73 1.92
CA LEU A 174 -0.51 -37.74 2.21
C LEU A 174 0.90 -37.24 1.82
N ALA A 175 1.03 -36.67 0.62
CA ALA A 175 2.29 -36.09 0.14
C ALA A 175 2.76 -34.89 0.99
N TYR A 176 1.82 -34.08 1.49
CA TYR A 176 2.11 -32.89 2.29
C TYR A 176 2.55 -33.24 3.72
N GLY A 177 1.95 -34.27 4.35
CA GLY A 177 2.44 -34.81 5.61
C GLY A 177 3.90 -35.30 5.50
N MET A 178 4.21 -36.02 4.41
CA MET A 178 5.58 -36.45 4.12
C MET A 178 6.56 -35.29 3.90
N MET A 179 6.14 -34.16 3.31
CA MET A 179 6.99 -32.97 3.16
C MET A 179 7.33 -32.29 4.49
N VAL A 180 6.40 -32.32 5.46
CA VAL A 180 6.67 -31.84 6.83
C VAL A 180 7.64 -32.78 7.57
N GLY A 181 7.63 -34.07 7.24
CA GLY A 181 8.36 -35.12 7.96
C GLY A 181 7.53 -35.81 9.05
N VAL A 182 6.22 -35.59 9.08
CA VAL A 182 5.27 -36.32 9.94
C VAL A 182 4.73 -37.56 9.22
N PRO A 183 4.13 -38.53 9.94
CA PRO A 183 3.43 -39.64 9.29
C PRO A 183 2.35 -39.11 8.32
N PRO A 184 2.22 -39.70 7.11
CA PRO A 184 1.37 -39.17 6.03
C PRO A 184 -0.08 -38.86 6.44
N ILE A 185 -0.63 -39.66 7.37
CA ILE A 185 -2.01 -39.55 7.88
C ILE A 185 -2.32 -38.17 8.49
N TYR A 186 -1.34 -37.50 9.10
CA TYR A 186 -1.52 -36.15 9.68
C TYR A 186 -1.80 -35.09 8.59
N GLY A 187 -1.41 -35.34 7.34
CA GLY A 187 -1.81 -34.52 6.21
C GLY A 187 -3.29 -34.66 5.85
N ILE A 188 -3.91 -35.81 6.15
CA ILE A 188 -5.36 -36.01 6.06
C ILE A 188 -6.06 -35.39 7.28
N TYR A 189 -5.57 -35.58 8.51
CA TYR A 189 -6.13 -34.92 9.72
C TYR A 189 -6.21 -33.39 9.57
N THR A 190 -5.16 -32.79 9.01
CA THR A 190 -5.08 -31.35 8.72
C THR A 190 -6.17 -30.89 7.71
N GLY A 191 -6.73 -31.83 6.93
CA GLY A 191 -7.87 -31.61 6.02
C GLY A 191 -9.25 -31.84 6.62
N ILE A 192 -9.31 -32.38 7.85
CA ILE A 192 -10.56 -32.67 8.57
C ILE A 192 -10.86 -31.55 9.56
N VAL A 193 -10.07 -31.45 10.64
CA VAL A 193 -10.39 -30.58 11.79
C VAL A 193 -10.33 -29.10 11.38
N GLY A 194 -9.31 -28.72 10.62
CA GLY A 194 -9.11 -27.34 10.21
C GLY A 194 -10.25 -26.81 9.30
N PRO A 195 -10.49 -27.44 8.13
CA PRO A 195 -11.56 -27.03 7.23
C PRO A 195 -12.97 -27.09 7.84
N LEU A 196 -13.20 -28.00 8.81
CA LEU A 196 -14.44 -27.99 9.60
C LEU A 196 -14.61 -26.67 10.36
N VAL A 197 -13.59 -26.20 11.08
CA VAL A 197 -13.62 -24.88 11.77
C VAL A 197 -13.78 -23.74 10.77
N TYR A 198 -13.09 -23.81 9.64
CA TYR A 198 -13.18 -22.79 8.59
C TYR A 198 -14.60 -22.62 8.04
N THR A 199 -15.37 -23.71 7.92
CA THR A 199 -16.79 -23.69 7.49
C THR A 199 -17.67 -22.74 8.32
N PHE A 200 -17.38 -22.59 9.62
CA PHE A 200 -18.16 -21.72 10.52
C PHE A 200 -17.76 -20.23 10.42
N LEU A 201 -16.47 -19.95 10.18
CA LEU A 201 -15.86 -18.64 10.39
C LEU A 201 -15.40 -17.93 9.10
N GLY A 202 -15.11 -18.66 8.03
CA GLY A 202 -14.60 -18.13 6.77
C GLY A 202 -15.66 -17.35 5.96
N THR A 203 -15.22 -16.36 5.17
CA THR A 203 -16.09 -15.56 4.30
C THR A 203 -16.00 -15.95 2.82
N SER A 204 -14.92 -16.60 2.39
CA SER A 204 -14.85 -17.17 1.04
C SER A 204 -15.65 -18.47 0.93
N HIS A 205 -16.54 -18.57 -0.06
CA HIS A 205 -17.44 -19.71 -0.23
C HIS A 205 -16.78 -20.93 -0.90
N GLN A 206 -15.73 -20.71 -1.69
CA GLN A 206 -15.06 -21.76 -2.48
C GLN A 206 -13.64 -22.09 -2.00
N ALA A 207 -13.12 -21.35 -1.01
CA ALA A 207 -11.79 -21.56 -0.45
C ALA A 207 -11.68 -22.96 0.15
N SER A 208 -10.77 -23.77 -0.41
CA SER A 208 -10.48 -25.13 0.03
C SER A 208 -9.23 -25.12 0.90
N THR A 209 -9.42 -24.95 2.21
CA THR A 209 -8.37 -24.92 3.25
C THR A 209 -7.81 -26.31 3.57
N GLY A 210 -6.89 -26.42 4.52
CA GLY A 210 -6.23 -27.67 4.94
C GLY A 210 -4.74 -27.71 4.58
N ALA A 211 -4.17 -28.89 4.35
CA ALA A 211 -2.75 -29.01 4.02
C ALA A 211 -2.45 -28.40 2.64
N TYR A 212 -1.33 -27.67 2.55
CA TYR A 212 -0.90 -26.99 1.33
C TYR A 212 0.63 -26.99 1.19
N ALA A 213 1.13 -27.24 -0.03
CA ALA A 213 2.54 -27.56 -0.30
C ALA A 213 3.55 -26.53 0.25
N ILE A 214 3.31 -25.23 0.00
CA ILE A 214 4.24 -24.16 0.39
C ILE A 214 4.39 -24.11 1.92
N VAL A 215 3.27 -24.08 2.64
CA VAL A 215 3.27 -24.05 4.11
C VAL A 215 3.83 -25.36 4.68
N SER A 216 3.57 -26.50 4.04
CA SER A 216 4.13 -27.80 4.45
C SER A 216 5.66 -27.84 4.38
N LEU A 217 6.27 -27.24 3.35
CA LEU A 217 7.73 -27.09 3.28
C LEU A 217 8.28 -26.19 4.40
N MET A 218 7.61 -25.06 4.67
CA MET A 218 8.03 -24.12 5.72
C MET A 218 7.93 -24.73 7.12
N VAL A 219 6.86 -25.49 7.40
CA VAL A 219 6.73 -26.25 8.65
C VAL A 219 7.82 -27.33 8.72
N GLY A 220 8.04 -28.08 7.64
CA GLY A 220 9.06 -29.13 7.59
C GLY A 220 10.48 -28.61 7.89
N SER A 221 10.85 -27.44 7.35
CA SER A 221 12.16 -26.83 7.63
C SER A 221 12.32 -26.43 9.09
N VAL A 222 11.26 -25.93 9.74
CA VAL A 222 11.29 -25.58 11.18
C VAL A 222 11.39 -26.84 12.05
N VAL A 223 10.67 -27.90 11.70
CA VAL A 223 10.71 -29.19 12.42
C VAL A 223 12.13 -29.77 12.48
N GLU A 224 12.83 -29.76 11.34
CA GLU A 224 14.21 -30.24 11.25
C GLU A 224 15.20 -29.33 11.97
N GLN A 225 15.04 -28.00 11.90
CA GLN A 225 15.89 -27.06 12.64
C GLN A 225 15.71 -27.19 14.16
N ALA A 226 14.47 -27.42 14.62
CA ALA A 226 14.17 -27.59 16.05
C ALA A 226 14.66 -28.94 16.59
N SER A 227 14.45 -30.05 15.88
CA SER A 227 14.94 -31.39 16.29
C SER A 227 16.48 -31.46 16.29
N ASN A 228 17.15 -30.93 15.26
CA ASN A 228 18.62 -30.86 15.24
C ASN A 228 19.20 -29.84 16.24
N GLY A 229 18.40 -28.86 16.69
CA GLY A 229 18.81 -27.82 17.63
C GLY A 229 19.24 -28.34 19.01
N GLY A 230 18.72 -29.50 19.43
CA GLY A 230 19.08 -30.15 20.69
C GLY A 230 20.48 -30.76 20.72
N ASN A 231 21.04 -31.15 19.57
CA ASN A 231 22.32 -31.87 19.47
C ASN A 231 23.50 -30.97 19.07
N LYS A 232 23.53 -29.73 19.56
CA LYS A 232 24.62 -28.75 19.27
C LYS A 232 25.93 -28.98 20.04
N LEU A 233 26.12 -30.12 20.71
CA LEU A 233 27.32 -30.40 21.51
C LEU A 233 28.36 -31.32 20.83
N ASP A 234 27.98 -32.13 19.85
CA ASP A 234 28.92 -33.01 19.13
C ASP A 234 29.66 -32.25 18.02
N SER A 235 30.60 -31.39 18.46
CA SER A 235 31.59 -30.76 17.60
C SER A 235 32.70 -31.73 17.20
N ASP A 236 32.41 -32.66 16.28
CA ASP A 236 33.44 -33.41 15.55
C ASP A 236 34.20 -32.47 14.60
N THR A 237 35.21 -31.79 15.16
CA THR A 237 36.19 -31.01 14.40
C THR A 237 36.88 -31.87 13.35
N ASN A 238 37.10 -31.29 12.16
CA ASN A 238 37.83 -31.83 10.98
C ASN A 238 37.01 -32.55 9.88
N SER A 239 35.70 -32.38 9.83
CA SER A 239 34.96 -32.58 8.56
C SER A 239 34.84 -31.28 7.78
N THR A 240 35.25 -31.25 6.52
CA THR A 240 34.90 -30.16 5.60
C THR A 240 33.37 -30.07 5.49
N PRO A 241 32.77 -28.88 5.34
CA PRO A 241 31.32 -28.75 5.26
C PRO A 241 30.81 -29.52 4.04
N ALA A 242 30.22 -30.69 4.30
CA ALA A 242 29.72 -31.56 3.26
C ALA A 242 28.56 -30.86 2.54
N LEU A 243 28.81 -30.43 1.30
CA LEU A 243 27.83 -29.70 0.48
C LEU A 243 26.53 -30.51 0.27
N CYS A 244 26.64 -31.84 0.35
CA CYS A 244 25.54 -32.79 0.33
C CYS A 244 25.41 -33.43 1.71
N CYS A 245 24.17 -33.68 2.16
CA CYS A 245 23.91 -34.25 3.48
C CYS A 245 24.64 -35.59 3.65
N SER A 246 25.46 -35.67 4.70
CA SER A 246 25.99 -36.95 5.17
C SER A 246 24.86 -37.80 5.74
N GLU A 247 24.91 -39.10 5.46
CA GLU A 247 23.87 -40.10 5.78
C GLU A 247 23.62 -40.25 7.31
N ARG A 248 24.50 -39.67 8.14
CA ARG A 248 24.40 -39.61 9.61
C ARG A 248 23.40 -38.59 10.17
N MET A 249 22.87 -37.67 9.36
CA MET A 249 21.88 -36.70 9.82
C MET A 249 20.54 -37.42 10.02
N ARG A 250 20.32 -37.93 11.24
CA ARG A 250 19.16 -38.77 11.60
C ARG A 250 17.88 -38.03 11.21
N ASN A 251 16.98 -38.72 10.50
CA ASN A 251 15.62 -38.22 10.36
C ASN A 251 15.04 -38.10 11.78
N ALA A 252 14.52 -36.93 12.14
CA ALA A 252 13.82 -36.72 13.40
C ALA A 252 12.75 -37.80 13.60
N ASP A 253 12.56 -38.27 14.84
CA ASP A 253 11.54 -39.29 15.11
C ASP A 253 10.17 -38.78 14.65
N PRO A 254 9.37 -39.56 13.87
CA PRO A 254 8.14 -39.05 13.28
C PRO A 254 7.13 -38.52 14.31
N MET A 255 7.20 -38.99 15.56
CA MET A 255 6.39 -38.50 16.67
C MET A 255 6.90 -37.18 17.28
N GLU A 256 8.22 -36.94 17.28
CA GLU A 256 8.78 -35.64 17.65
C GLU A 256 8.40 -34.58 16.61
N ALA A 257 8.48 -34.93 15.32
CA ALA A 257 8.03 -34.08 14.22
C ALA A 257 6.56 -33.66 14.36
N VAL A 258 5.68 -34.55 14.84
CA VAL A 258 4.27 -34.22 15.14
C VAL A 258 4.18 -33.20 16.28
N LYS A 259 4.89 -33.39 17.40
CA LYS A 259 4.88 -32.45 18.53
C LYS A 259 5.32 -31.04 18.11
N ILE A 260 6.44 -30.93 17.38
CA ILE A 260 6.99 -29.64 16.96
C ILE A 260 6.07 -28.96 15.94
N SER A 261 5.57 -29.70 14.95
CA SER A 261 4.69 -29.14 13.91
C SER A 261 3.30 -28.74 14.43
N SER A 262 2.78 -29.42 15.45
CA SER A 262 1.53 -29.06 16.13
C SER A 262 1.70 -27.84 17.04
N LEU A 263 2.80 -27.74 17.80
CA LEU A 263 3.14 -26.52 18.56
C LEU A 263 3.30 -25.31 17.63
N LEU A 264 3.95 -25.49 16.48
CA LEU A 264 4.06 -24.47 15.44
C LEU A 264 2.69 -24.04 14.92
N ALA A 265 1.78 -25.00 14.64
CA ALA A 265 0.41 -24.68 14.23
C ALA A 265 -0.37 -23.90 15.30
N PHE A 266 -0.17 -24.22 16.58
CA PHE A 266 -0.77 -23.50 17.71
C PHE A 266 -0.33 -22.03 17.76
N TYR A 267 0.98 -21.76 17.69
CA TYR A 267 1.49 -20.38 17.66
C TYR A 267 1.09 -19.62 16.40
N VAL A 268 1.14 -20.26 15.22
CA VAL A 268 0.62 -19.68 13.96
C VAL A 268 -0.85 -19.28 14.13
N GLY A 269 -1.65 -20.13 14.74
CA GLY A 269 -3.07 -19.89 15.02
C GLY A 269 -3.29 -18.69 15.95
N ILE A 270 -2.61 -18.65 17.09
CA ILE A 270 -2.73 -17.54 18.05
C ILE A 270 -2.33 -16.21 17.40
N ILE A 271 -1.21 -16.16 16.68
CA ILE A 271 -0.73 -14.95 16.00
C ILE A 271 -1.77 -14.47 14.97
N GLN A 272 -2.36 -15.39 14.19
CA GLN A 272 -3.42 -15.08 13.24
C GLN A 272 -4.70 -14.55 13.92
N VAL A 273 -5.13 -15.13 15.05
CA VAL A 273 -6.27 -14.61 15.83
C VAL A 273 -5.97 -13.21 16.36
N VAL A 274 -4.80 -12.98 16.95
CA VAL A 274 -4.39 -11.67 17.48
C VAL A 274 -4.38 -10.61 16.38
N LEU A 275 -3.80 -10.91 15.20
CA LEU A 275 -3.81 -10.00 14.05
C LEU A 275 -5.22 -9.71 13.53
N GLY A 276 -6.13 -10.71 13.55
CA GLY A 276 -7.55 -10.54 13.22
C GLY A 276 -8.32 -9.68 14.24
N LEU A 277 -7.97 -9.75 15.53
CA LEU A 277 -8.55 -8.92 16.60
C LEU A 277 -8.03 -7.48 16.55
N LEU A 278 -6.74 -7.29 16.25
CA LEU A 278 -6.10 -5.98 16.01
C LEU A 278 -6.55 -5.32 14.70
N ASN A 279 -7.44 -5.96 13.93
CA ASN A 279 -7.97 -5.46 12.66
C ASN A 279 -6.84 -5.22 11.62
N ALA A 280 -5.80 -6.06 11.65
CA ALA A 280 -4.61 -5.98 10.82
C ALA A 280 -4.83 -6.37 9.34
N GLY A 281 -6.08 -6.46 8.87
CA GLY A 281 -6.44 -6.65 7.47
C GLY A 281 -5.95 -5.53 6.54
N LEU A 282 -5.48 -4.39 7.08
CA LEU A 282 -4.72 -3.40 6.31
C LEU A 282 -3.42 -3.98 5.73
N LEU A 283 -2.76 -4.92 6.44
CA LEU A 283 -1.58 -5.62 5.94
C LEU A 283 -1.89 -6.38 4.63
N ALA A 284 -3.14 -6.82 4.44
CA ALA A 284 -3.62 -7.45 3.22
C ALA A 284 -3.80 -6.49 2.02
N VAL A 285 -3.51 -5.19 2.20
CA VAL A 285 -3.53 -4.14 1.17
C VAL A 285 -2.11 -3.82 0.68
N TRP A 286 -1.08 -4.08 1.49
CA TRP A 286 0.33 -3.86 1.13
C TRP A 286 0.94 -4.98 0.28
N LEU A 287 0.17 -6.06 0.08
CA LEU A 287 0.53 -7.19 -0.76
C LEU A 287 -0.03 -6.93 -2.17
N SER A 288 0.83 -6.50 -3.09
CA SER A 288 0.44 -6.38 -4.50
C SER A 288 0.24 -7.77 -5.11
N ASP A 289 -0.65 -7.88 -6.10
CA ASP A 289 -0.93 -9.14 -6.79
C ASP A 289 0.37 -9.74 -7.37
N GLN A 290 1.26 -8.89 -7.90
CA GLN A 290 2.52 -9.28 -8.54
C GLN A 290 3.60 -9.75 -7.53
N LEU A 291 3.59 -9.21 -6.31
CA LEU A 291 4.40 -9.73 -5.19
C LEU A 291 3.94 -11.14 -4.83
N VAL A 292 2.62 -11.35 -4.71
CA VAL A 292 2.06 -12.67 -4.39
C VAL A 292 2.36 -13.67 -5.51
N GLU A 293 2.17 -13.30 -6.77
CA GLU A 293 2.52 -14.15 -7.92
C GLU A 293 4.01 -14.54 -7.90
N GLY A 294 4.91 -13.58 -7.69
CA GLY A 294 6.36 -13.84 -7.59
C GLY A 294 6.72 -14.80 -6.45
N LEU A 295 6.10 -14.61 -5.27
CA LEU A 295 6.25 -15.50 -4.12
C LEU A 295 5.73 -16.91 -4.42
N THR A 296 4.51 -17.03 -4.96
CA THR A 296 3.89 -18.35 -5.23
C THR A 296 4.59 -19.10 -6.35
N SER A 297 5.07 -18.41 -7.39
CA SER A 297 5.90 -19.01 -8.43
C SER A 297 7.26 -19.47 -7.87
N GLY A 298 7.93 -18.66 -7.06
CA GLY A 298 9.21 -19.03 -6.44
C GLY A 298 9.09 -20.21 -5.48
N ALA A 299 8.03 -20.21 -4.67
CA ALA A 299 7.73 -21.32 -3.77
C ALA A 299 7.27 -22.59 -4.52
N ALA A 300 6.62 -22.47 -5.68
CA ALA A 300 6.35 -23.62 -6.54
C ALA A 300 7.65 -24.26 -7.05
N VAL A 301 8.68 -23.47 -7.39
CA VAL A 301 10.01 -24.01 -7.74
C VAL A 301 10.63 -24.77 -6.55
N HIS A 302 10.53 -24.25 -5.32
CA HIS A 302 10.94 -25.00 -4.11
C HIS A 302 10.22 -26.35 -3.97
N VAL A 303 8.91 -26.40 -4.25
CA VAL A 303 8.13 -27.64 -4.28
C VAL A 303 8.61 -28.59 -5.36
N LEU A 304 8.85 -28.11 -6.59
CA LEU A 304 9.38 -28.92 -7.69
C LEU A 304 10.69 -29.63 -7.31
N PHE A 305 11.68 -28.86 -6.85
CA PHE A 305 12.98 -29.41 -6.44
C PHE A 305 12.86 -30.35 -5.24
N SER A 306 11.99 -30.07 -4.27
CA SER A 306 11.70 -30.99 -3.16
C SER A 306 11.13 -32.32 -3.64
N GLN A 307 10.19 -32.31 -4.60
CA GLN A 307 9.58 -33.52 -5.15
C GLN A 307 10.53 -34.34 -6.04
N LEU A 308 11.55 -33.73 -6.68
CA LEU A 308 12.53 -34.44 -7.51
C LEU A 308 13.28 -35.55 -6.73
N LYS A 309 13.48 -35.38 -5.42
CA LYS A 309 14.08 -36.43 -4.55
C LYS A 309 13.28 -37.73 -4.60
N SER A 310 11.97 -37.65 -4.37
CA SER A 310 11.07 -38.80 -4.41
C SER A 310 10.81 -39.33 -5.82
N MET A 311 10.77 -38.45 -6.84
CA MET A 311 10.59 -38.85 -8.24
C MET A 311 11.79 -39.60 -8.84
N THR A 312 13.00 -39.38 -8.31
CA THR A 312 14.23 -40.06 -8.76
C THR A 312 14.66 -41.21 -7.84
N GLY A 313 14.03 -41.34 -6.66
CA GLY A 313 14.39 -42.33 -5.65
C GLY A 313 15.73 -42.06 -4.95
N MET A 314 16.35 -40.90 -5.19
CA MET A 314 17.67 -40.58 -4.65
C MET A 314 17.64 -40.29 -3.14
N ARG A 315 18.69 -40.75 -2.47
CA ARG A 315 18.96 -40.50 -1.04
C ARG A 315 19.99 -39.37 -0.90
N ASN A 316 20.17 -38.85 0.32
CA ASN A 316 21.26 -37.92 0.68
C ASN A 316 21.29 -36.59 -0.10
N LEU A 317 20.11 -36.05 -0.42
CA LEU A 317 19.91 -34.70 -0.97
C LEU A 317 19.55 -33.70 0.14
N PRO A 318 20.13 -32.48 0.15
CA PRO A 318 19.79 -31.42 1.09
C PRO A 318 18.36 -30.91 0.90
N ARG A 319 17.83 -30.19 1.89
CA ARG A 319 16.52 -29.54 1.75
C ARG A 319 16.63 -28.25 0.94
N THR A 320 15.56 -27.93 0.21
CA THR A 320 15.49 -26.76 -0.67
C THR A 320 15.28 -25.45 0.10
N SER A 321 14.69 -25.53 1.30
CA SER A 321 14.28 -24.41 2.17
C SER A 321 15.40 -23.56 2.76
N ASP A 322 16.63 -24.08 2.80
CA ASP A 322 17.79 -23.37 3.35
C ASP A 322 18.26 -22.24 2.40
N ASN A 323 19.01 -21.28 2.94
CA ASN A 323 19.64 -20.24 2.12
C ASN A 323 20.54 -20.87 1.03
N PHE A 324 20.28 -20.51 -0.23
CA PHE A 324 20.84 -21.12 -1.44
C PHE A 324 20.61 -22.64 -1.55
N GLY A 325 19.56 -23.16 -0.90
CA GLY A 325 19.22 -24.58 -0.81
C GLY A 325 18.94 -25.21 -2.17
N ILE A 326 18.26 -24.52 -3.08
CA ILE A 326 18.06 -24.98 -4.47
C ILE A 326 19.41 -25.13 -5.21
N ILE A 327 20.37 -24.23 -5.00
CA ILE A 327 21.70 -24.33 -5.65
C ILE A 327 22.49 -25.51 -5.08
N LYS A 328 22.52 -25.66 -3.75
CA LYS A 328 23.14 -26.82 -3.07
C LYS A 328 22.51 -28.13 -3.54
N PHE A 329 21.18 -28.19 -3.60
CA PHE A 329 20.43 -29.32 -4.14
C PHE A 329 20.84 -29.61 -5.58
N ALA A 330 20.86 -28.62 -6.48
CA ALA A 330 21.20 -28.81 -7.88
C ALA A 330 22.64 -29.36 -8.08
N ILE A 331 23.61 -28.86 -7.31
CA ILE A 331 25.00 -29.36 -7.34
C ILE A 331 25.06 -30.81 -6.85
N CYS A 332 24.41 -31.13 -5.73
CA CYS A 332 24.37 -32.49 -5.19
C CYS A 332 23.58 -33.48 -6.06
N PHE A 333 22.48 -33.04 -6.66
CA PHE A 333 21.69 -33.80 -7.62
C PHE A 333 22.52 -34.14 -8.86
N SER A 334 23.26 -33.17 -9.40
CA SER A 334 24.18 -33.39 -10.53
C SER A 334 25.30 -34.38 -10.16
N ARG A 335 25.94 -34.20 -8.99
CA ARG A 335 27.01 -35.09 -8.52
C ARG A 335 26.54 -36.52 -8.25
N ASN A 336 25.31 -36.68 -7.74
CA ASN A 336 24.75 -37.99 -7.36
C ASN A 336 23.86 -38.61 -8.46
N MET A 337 23.82 -38.04 -9.66
CA MET A 337 22.93 -38.46 -10.75
C MET A 337 23.07 -39.96 -11.13
N ASN A 338 24.24 -40.57 -10.89
CA ASN A 338 24.48 -42.00 -11.11
C ASN A 338 23.78 -42.92 -10.08
N THR A 339 23.23 -42.38 -8.98
CA THR A 339 22.53 -43.14 -7.93
C THR A 339 21.00 -43.14 -8.10
N ILE A 340 20.49 -42.69 -9.25
CA ILE A 340 19.05 -42.65 -9.55
C ILE A 340 18.49 -44.07 -9.64
N SER A 341 17.37 -44.33 -8.95
CA SER A 341 16.62 -45.58 -9.12
C SER A 341 15.86 -45.51 -10.44
N TYR A 342 16.35 -46.23 -11.47
CA TYR A 342 15.73 -46.26 -12.80
C TYR A 342 14.25 -46.65 -12.74
N GLN A 343 13.88 -47.62 -11.89
CA GLN A 343 12.48 -48.04 -11.68
C GLN A 343 11.62 -46.88 -11.16
N THR A 344 12.11 -46.15 -10.16
CA THR A 344 11.41 -44.98 -9.58
C THR A 344 11.28 -43.84 -10.60
N ALA A 345 12.33 -43.59 -11.38
CA ALA A 345 12.33 -42.56 -12.42
C ALA A 345 11.37 -42.88 -13.58
N ILE A 346 11.35 -44.13 -14.06
CA ILE A 346 10.42 -44.59 -15.12
C ILE A 346 8.97 -44.52 -14.62
N CYS A 347 8.70 -45.00 -13.40
CA CYS A 347 7.38 -44.89 -12.78
C CYS A 347 6.91 -43.42 -12.71
N SER A 348 7.79 -42.51 -12.28
CA SER A 348 7.49 -41.08 -12.19
C SER A 348 7.25 -40.44 -13.56
N PHE A 349 8.02 -40.83 -14.58
CA PHE A 349 7.86 -40.33 -15.95
C PHE A 349 6.51 -40.75 -16.55
N ILE A 350 6.15 -42.04 -16.44
CA ILE A 350 4.87 -42.58 -16.91
C ILE A 350 3.70 -41.91 -16.16
N CYS A 351 3.80 -41.79 -14.84
CA CYS A 351 2.80 -41.12 -14.00
C CYS A 351 2.59 -39.65 -14.43
N CYS A 352 3.68 -38.90 -14.59
CA CYS A 352 3.62 -37.52 -15.06
C CYS A 352 3.03 -37.40 -16.47
N ALA A 353 3.45 -38.25 -17.41
CA ALA A 353 2.94 -38.25 -18.77
C ALA A 353 1.42 -38.50 -18.81
N PHE A 354 0.93 -39.48 -18.04
CA PHE A 354 -0.49 -39.82 -17.99
C PHE A 354 -1.36 -38.72 -17.34
N LEU A 355 -0.89 -38.12 -16.25
CA LEU A 355 -1.56 -36.99 -15.58
C LEU A 355 -1.55 -35.71 -16.46
N LEU A 356 -0.47 -35.45 -17.20
CA LEU A 356 -0.41 -34.34 -18.16
C LEU A 356 -1.30 -34.60 -19.39
N PHE A 357 -1.30 -35.81 -19.93
CA PHE A 357 -2.19 -36.25 -21.01
C PHE A 357 -3.66 -36.08 -20.60
N SER A 358 -4.03 -36.46 -19.38
CA SER A 358 -5.34 -36.17 -18.81
C SER A 358 -5.67 -34.68 -18.86
N LYS A 359 -4.84 -33.83 -18.23
CA LYS A 359 -5.13 -32.39 -18.10
C LYS A 359 -5.10 -31.63 -19.43
N MET A 360 -4.40 -32.13 -20.45
CA MET A 360 -4.24 -31.44 -21.74
C MET A 360 -5.11 -31.98 -22.88
N ILE A 361 -5.52 -33.25 -22.84
CA ILE A 361 -6.28 -33.89 -23.92
C ILE A 361 -7.63 -34.41 -23.40
N VAL A 362 -7.64 -35.21 -22.32
CA VAL A 362 -8.88 -35.82 -21.81
C VAL A 362 -9.84 -34.76 -21.26
N ASP A 363 -9.37 -33.88 -20.36
CA ASP A 363 -10.19 -32.82 -19.75
C ASP A 363 -10.89 -31.92 -20.79
N PRO A 364 -10.22 -31.33 -21.81
CA PRO A 364 -10.91 -30.49 -22.80
C PRO A 364 -11.85 -31.28 -23.73
N ILE A 365 -11.58 -32.56 -24.02
CA ILE A 365 -12.46 -33.42 -24.84
C ILE A 365 -13.71 -33.84 -24.05
N LEU A 366 -13.58 -34.16 -22.76
CA LEU A 366 -14.71 -34.55 -21.90
C LEU A 366 -15.55 -33.36 -21.43
N LYS A 367 -14.99 -32.16 -21.31
CA LYS A 367 -15.69 -30.95 -20.85
C LYS A 367 -17.09 -30.67 -21.47
N PRO A 368 -17.35 -30.88 -22.78
CA PRO A 368 -18.70 -30.74 -23.33
C PRO A 368 -19.68 -31.84 -22.91
N TRP A 369 -19.21 -33.04 -22.56
CA TRP A 369 -20.04 -34.19 -22.16
C TRP A 369 -20.21 -34.29 -20.64
N MET A 370 -19.16 -34.01 -19.89
CA MET A 370 -19.12 -34.04 -18.44
C MET A 370 -18.84 -32.65 -17.89
N LYS A 371 -19.78 -32.13 -17.09
CA LYS A 371 -19.63 -30.87 -16.34
C LYS A 371 -18.62 -30.96 -15.17
N ILE A 372 -17.94 -32.09 -15.03
CA ILE A 372 -17.08 -32.46 -13.91
C ILE A 372 -15.68 -32.78 -14.44
N LYS A 373 -14.63 -32.34 -13.74
CA LYS A 373 -13.23 -32.71 -14.06
C LYS A 373 -13.05 -34.23 -13.95
N PHE A 374 -12.29 -34.84 -14.86
CA PHE A 374 -12.04 -36.28 -14.80
C PHE A 374 -11.07 -36.62 -13.63
N PRO A 375 -11.43 -37.52 -12.69
CA PRO A 375 -10.68 -37.77 -11.45
C PRO A 375 -9.44 -38.67 -11.66
N MET A 376 -8.54 -38.27 -12.56
CA MET A 376 -7.37 -39.07 -12.92
C MET A 376 -6.34 -39.22 -11.82
N GLU A 377 -6.28 -38.28 -10.87
CA GLU A 377 -5.48 -38.43 -9.66
C GLU A 377 -5.90 -39.68 -8.86
N LEU A 378 -7.20 -39.99 -8.76
CA LEU A 378 -7.69 -41.19 -8.07
C LEU A 378 -7.37 -42.46 -8.86
N LEU A 379 -7.60 -42.47 -10.17
CA LEU A 379 -7.36 -43.65 -11.01
C LEU A 379 -5.88 -44.04 -11.01
N VAL A 380 -4.97 -43.06 -11.07
CA VAL A 380 -3.52 -43.29 -10.96
C VAL A 380 -3.15 -43.84 -9.57
N VAL A 381 -3.72 -43.29 -8.50
CA VAL A 381 -3.51 -43.80 -7.13
C VAL A 381 -3.95 -45.26 -7.01
N ILE A 382 -5.20 -45.59 -7.38
CA ILE A 382 -5.75 -46.95 -7.32
C ILE A 382 -4.90 -47.91 -8.16
N PHE A 383 -4.62 -47.56 -9.43
CA PHE A 383 -3.83 -48.42 -10.31
C PHE A 383 -2.41 -48.66 -9.77
N SER A 384 -1.77 -47.62 -9.21
CA SER A 384 -0.42 -47.76 -8.62
C SER A 384 -0.40 -48.62 -7.36
N ILE A 385 -1.44 -48.56 -6.51
CA ILE A 385 -1.60 -49.44 -5.34
C ILE A 385 -1.80 -50.88 -5.80
N VAL A 386 -2.71 -51.13 -6.74
CA VAL A 386 -2.98 -52.49 -7.26
C VAL A 386 -1.73 -53.09 -7.90
N LEU A 387 -1.00 -52.32 -8.72
CA LEU A 387 0.23 -52.79 -9.34
C LEU A 387 1.34 -53.05 -8.31
N SER A 388 1.50 -52.18 -7.32
CA SER A 388 2.50 -52.37 -6.25
C SER A 388 2.14 -53.50 -5.29
N TYR A 389 0.85 -53.79 -5.08
CA TYR A 389 0.38 -54.92 -4.28
C TYR A 389 0.60 -56.24 -5.01
N LEU A 390 0.19 -56.33 -6.28
CA LEU A 390 0.37 -57.55 -7.10
C LEU A 390 1.84 -57.84 -7.43
N GLY A 391 2.70 -56.82 -7.51
CA GLY A 391 4.14 -56.98 -7.72
C GLY A 391 4.89 -57.44 -6.46
N SER A 392 4.39 -57.11 -5.27
CA SER A 392 5.05 -57.39 -3.98
C SER A 392 5.26 -58.89 -3.76
N GLY A 393 6.51 -59.32 -3.58
CA GLY A 393 6.86 -60.74 -3.41
C GLY A 393 6.90 -61.57 -4.70
N THR A 394 6.83 -60.93 -5.87
CA THR A 394 7.00 -61.59 -7.18
C THR A 394 8.32 -61.14 -7.84
N PRO A 395 8.83 -61.82 -8.89
CA PRO A 395 9.97 -61.32 -9.68
C PRO A 395 9.70 -59.98 -10.40
N PHE A 396 8.46 -59.49 -10.38
CA PHE A 396 8.05 -58.19 -10.93
C PHE A 396 7.96 -57.09 -9.84
N ASP A 397 8.63 -57.26 -8.70
CA ASP A 397 8.70 -56.20 -7.70
C ASP A 397 9.31 -54.91 -8.31
N LEU A 398 8.55 -53.82 -8.17
CA LEU A 398 8.91 -52.51 -8.66
C LEU A 398 10.12 -51.93 -7.92
N ASN A 399 10.46 -52.41 -6.71
CA ASN A 399 11.53 -51.89 -5.85
C ASN A 399 11.44 -50.36 -5.62
N VAL A 400 10.22 -49.83 -5.65
CA VAL A 400 9.93 -48.40 -5.44
C VAL A 400 9.64 -48.15 -3.97
N ALA A 401 10.07 -47.00 -3.44
CA ALA A 401 9.76 -46.61 -2.08
C ALA A 401 8.24 -46.42 -1.88
N ILE A 402 7.59 -47.34 -1.16
CA ILE A 402 6.17 -47.26 -0.76
C ILE A 402 5.97 -46.38 0.48
N VAL A 403 4.73 -45.97 0.75
CA VAL A 403 4.38 -45.12 1.89
C VAL A 403 4.72 -45.79 3.23
N GLY A 404 4.31 -47.05 3.42
CA GLY A 404 4.51 -47.81 4.67
C GLY A 404 3.22 -47.94 5.49
N GLU A 405 3.31 -48.51 6.69
CA GLU A 405 2.15 -48.71 7.56
C GLU A 405 1.47 -47.40 7.97
N ILE A 406 0.13 -47.41 8.03
CA ILE A 406 -0.71 -46.27 8.38
C ILE A 406 -1.72 -46.75 9.43
N GLU A 407 -1.63 -46.18 10.63
CA GLU A 407 -2.63 -46.38 11.69
C GLU A 407 -3.99 -45.83 11.22
N ALA A 408 -5.04 -46.66 11.32
CA ALA A 408 -6.41 -46.26 11.00
C ALA A 408 -7.08 -45.55 12.19
N GLY A 409 -7.99 -44.62 11.89
CA GLY A 409 -8.69 -43.81 12.89
C GLY A 409 -8.04 -42.45 13.15
N MET A 410 -8.50 -41.72 14.17
CA MET A 410 -7.97 -40.41 14.56
C MET A 410 -7.42 -40.43 15.99
N LYS A 411 -6.34 -39.68 16.22
CA LYS A 411 -5.73 -39.53 17.54
C LYS A 411 -6.57 -38.62 18.43
N ALA A 412 -6.67 -38.96 19.72
CA ALA A 412 -7.29 -38.10 20.73
C ALA A 412 -6.55 -36.75 20.85
N PRO A 413 -7.23 -35.65 21.23
CA PRO A 413 -6.58 -34.35 21.37
C PRO A 413 -5.51 -34.38 22.47
N THR A 414 -4.32 -33.89 22.16
CA THR A 414 -3.16 -33.84 23.05
C THR A 414 -2.78 -32.40 23.37
N MET A 415 -2.34 -32.16 24.60
CA MET A 415 -1.71 -30.89 24.99
C MET A 415 -0.33 -30.74 24.32
N HIS A 416 0.04 -29.50 24.00
CA HIS A 416 1.33 -29.19 23.37
C HIS A 416 2.47 -29.23 24.39
N ASP A 417 3.63 -29.66 23.90
CA ASP A 417 4.90 -29.61 24.63
C ASP A 417 5.56 -28.26 24.37
N PHE A 418 5.51 -27.36 25.35
CA PHE A 418 6.03 -25.99 25.24
C PHE A 418 7.56 -25.89 25.31
N SER A 419 8.28 -27.01 25.47
CA SER A 419 9.75 -27.02 25.55
C SER A 419 10.44 -26.47 24.29
N TYR A 420 9.78 -26.57 23.12
CA TYR A 420 10.32 -26.12 21.84
C TYR A 420 9.93 -24.68 21.45
N THR A 421 9.29 -23.91 22.35
CA THR A 421 8.73 -22.58 22.04
C THR A 421 9.76 -21.62 21.43
N ASP A 422 10.96 -21.53 22.00
CA ASP A 422 11.98 -20.55 21.57
C ASP A 422 12.48 -20.81 20.14
N ALA A 423 12.55 -22.07 19.72
CA ALA A 423 12.94 -22.46 18.37
C ALA A 423 11.84 -22.19 17.32
N VAL A 424 10.58 -22.14 17.76
CA VAL A 424 9.40 -22.17 16.89
C VAL A 424 8.74 -20.79 16.72
N ILE A 425 8.76 -19.94 17.75
CA ILE A 425 7.93 -18.72 17.82
C ILE A 425 8.24 -17.69 16.71
N CYS A 426 9.51 -17.45 16.38
CA CYS A 426 9.90 -16.53 15.30
C CYS A 426 9.46 -17.04 13.92
N SER A 427 9.58 -18.34 13.70
CA SER A 427 9.14 -19.00 12.46
C SER A 427 7.61 -19.05 12.35
N ALA A 428 6.91 -19.20 13.48
CA ALA A 428 5.45 -19.14 13.56
C ALA A 428 4.91 -17.78 13.09
N PHE A 429 5.56 -16.67 13.45
CA PHE A 429 5.18 -15.34 12.98
C PHE A 429 5.29 -15.20 11.46
N SER A 430 6.39 -15.70 10.86
CA SER A 430 6.56 -15.67 9.41
C SER A 430 5.54 -16.56 8.68
N ILE A 431 5.32 -17.79 9.17
CA ILE A 431 4.35 -18.73 8.60
C ILE A 431 2.91 -18.20 8.75
N ALA A 432 2.57 -17.55 9.87
CA ALA A 432 1.27 -16.92 10.09
C ALA A 432 0.95 -15.88 9.01
N ILE A 433 1.92 -15.02 8.67
CA ILE A 433 1.78 -14.01 7.62
C ILE A 433 1.69 -14.69 6.25
N VAL A 434 2.63 -15.58 5.88
CA VAL A 434 2.65 -16.22 4.55
C VAL A 434 1.38 -17.07 4.28
N SER A 435 0.93 -17.85 5.27
CA SER A 435 -0.30 -18.65 5.18
C SER A 435 -1.52 -17.75 4.94
N PHE A 436 -1.62 -16.62 5.65
CA PHE A 436 -2.68 -15.64 5.45
C PHE A 436 -2.58 -14.93 4.09
N VAL A 437 -1.40 -14.48 3.67
CA VAL A 437 -1.11 -13.82 2.37
C VAL A 437 -1.65 -14.65 1.22
N ILE A 438 -1.25 -15.92 1.16
CA ILE A 438 -1.63 -16.84 0.07
C ILE A 438 -3.14 -17.10 0.10
N HIS A 439 -3.72 -17.28 1.29
CA HIS A 439 -5.16 -17.48 1.45
C HIS A 439 -5.97 -16.25 1.01
N ILE A 440 -5.65 -15.04 1.47
CA ILE A 440 -6.46 -13.84 1.18
C ILE A 440 -6.36 -13.45 -0.30
N ALA A 441 -5.20 -13.64 -0.94
CA ALA A 441 -5.04 -13.42 -2.36
C ALA A 441 -5.92 -14.38 -3.18
N LEU A 442 -5.90 -15.67 -2.85
CA LEU A 442 -6.74 -16.69 -3.50
C LEU A 442 -8.24 -16.47 -3.25
N ALA A 443 -8.62 -16.11 -2.02
CA ALA A 443 -10.00 -15.78 -1.67
C ALA A 443 -10.50 -14.56 -2.46
N LYS A 444 -9.71 -13.47 -2.53
CA LYS A 444 -10.02 -12.29 -3.35
C LYS A 444 -10.07 -12.60 -4.84
N LEU A 445 -9.17 -13.43 -5.36
CA LEU A 445 -9.12 -13.84 -6.77
C LEU A 445 -10.43 -14.51 -7.20
N VAL A 446 -10.89 -15.50 -6.43
CA VAL A 446 -12.15 -16.20 -6.72
C VAL A 446 -13.36 -15.31 -6.46
N ALA A 447 -13.35 -14.51 -5.39
CA ALA A 447 -14.45 -13.58 -5.10
C ALA A 447 -14.64 -12.53 -6.20
N LYS A 448 -13.55 -12.01 -6.78
CA LYS A 448 -13.57 -11.13 -7.96
C LYS A 448 -14.14 -11.84 -9.19
N GLY A 449 -13.81 -13.12 -9.41
CA GLY A 449 -14.37 -13.93 -10.50
C GLY A 449 -15.86 -14.27 -10.33
N LEU A 450 -16.36 -14.32 -9.10
CA LEU A 450 -17.74 -14.68 -8.75
C LEU A 450 -18.57 -13.50 -8.20
N ASN A 451 -18.08 -12.26 -8.34
CA ASN A 451 -18.75 -11.01 -7.97
C ASN A 451 -19.22 -10.92 -6.49
N TYR A 452 -18.42 -11.41 -5.54
CA TYR A 452 -18.66 -11.19 -4.10
C TYR A 452 -17.44 -10.55 -3.39
N GLN A 453 -17.58 -10.18 -2.12
CA GLN A 453 -16.52 -9.55 -1.33
C GLN A 453 -16.07 -10.45 -0.16
N VAL A 454 -14.75 -10.50 0.08
CA VAL A 454 -14.12 -11.24 1.18
C VAL A 454 -13.59 -10.26 2.23
N ASN A 455 -13.84 -10.53 3.51
CA ASN A 455 -13.41 -9.67 4.61
C ASN A 455 -12.09 -10.15 5.21
N ALA A 456 -10.98 -9.51 4.84
CA ALA A 456 -9.64 -9.86 5.29
C ALA A 456 -9.47 -10.00 6.82
N ASN A 457 -10.15 -9.18 7.62
CA ASN A 457 -10.10 -9.28 9.09
C ASN A 457 -10.82 -10.51 9.64
N GLN A 458 -11.84 -10.99 8.93
CA GLN A 458 -12.55 -12.20 9.29
C GLN A 458 -11.78 -13.45 8.84
N GLU A 459 -11.08 -13.41 7.69
CA GLU A 459 -10.21 -14.52 7.28
C GLU A 459 -9.00 -14.71 8.19
N TRP A 460 -8.42 -13.63 8.77
CA TRP A 460 -7.41 -13.75 9.84
C TRP A 460 -7.95 -14.57 11.02
N LEU A 461 -9.16 -14.25 11.49
CA LEU A 461 -9.81 -14.96 12.58
C LEU A 461 -10.14 -16.41 12.20
N ALA A 462 -10.66 -16.65 10.99
CA ALA A 462 -11.02 -17.97 10.51
C ALA A 462 -9.81 -18.91 10.40
N LEU A 463 -8.71 -18.46 9.77
CA LEU A 463 -7.47 -19.23 9.69
C LEU A 463 -6.81 -19.42 11.06
N GLY A 464 -6.81 -18.37 11.90
CA GLY A 464 -6.21 -18.45 13.22
C GLY A 464 -6.92 -19.45 14.13
N SER A 465 -8.26 -19.40 14.18
CA SER A 465 -9.08 -20.38 14.89
C SER A 465 -8.91 -21.79 14.29
N MET A 466 -8.85 -21.90 12.96
CA MET A 466 -8.58 -23.17 12.25
C MET A 466 -7.28 -23.83 12.73
N HIS A 467 -6.15 -23.11 12.68
CA HIS A 467 -4.87 -23.66 13.10
C HIS A 467 -4.79 -23.91 14.61
N THR A 468 -5.34 -23.00 15.42
CA THR A 468 -5.35 -23.16 16.89
C THR A 468 -6.08 -24.43 17.30
N ILE A 469 -7.29 -24.67 16.77
CA ILE A 469 -8.10 -25.85 17.13
C ILE A 469 -7.51 -27.13 16.51
N ALA A 470 -7.07 -27.10 15.25
CA ALA A 470 -6.50 -28.28 14.59
C ALA A 470 -5.19 -28.75 15.25
N SER A 471 -4.40 -27.82 15.82
CA SER A 471 -3.14 -28.15 16.49
C SER A 471 -3.28 -29.22 17.58
N PHE A 472 -4.36 -29.19 18.38
CA PHE A 472 -4.59 -30.16 19.45
C PHE A 472 -4.73 -31.61 18.95
N PHE A 473 -5.09 -31.81 17.67
CA PHE A 473 -5.18 -33.13 17.04
C PHE A 473 -3.88 -33.55 16.33
N GLY A 474 -2.76 -32.88 16.62
CA GLY A 474 -1.47 -33.11 15.96
C GLY A 474 -1.39 -32.56 14.54
N CYS A 475 -2.35 -31.75 14.09
CA CYS A 475 -2.32 -31.15 12.76
C CYS A 475 -1.25 -30.05 12.67
N PHE A 476 -0.64 -29.91 11.49
CA PHE A 476 0.34 -28.87 11.20
C PHE A 476 -0.32 -27.64 10.55
N ALA A 477 0.43 -26.53 10.46
CA ALA A 477 -0.06 -25.29 9.84
C ALA A 477 -0.33 -25.50 8.34
N GLY A 478 -1.46 -25.00 7.85
CA GLY A 478 -1.94 -25.19 6.48
C GLY A 478 -2.24 -23.87 5.76
N GLY A 479 -3.10 -23.96 4.74
CA GLY A 479 -3.55 -22.82 3.93
C GLY A 479 -4.59 -23.24 2.90
N SER A 480 -5.02 -22.32 2.03
CA SER A 480 -5.88 -22.67 0.90
C SER A 480 -5.08 -23.21 -0.28
N SER A 481 -5.50 -24.35 -0.82
CA SER A 481 -4.90 -24.89 -2.05
C SER A 481 -5.48 -24.20 -3.28
N LEU A 482 -4.60 -23.62 -4.11
CA LEU A 482 -4.95 -22.99 -5.39
C LEU A 482 -5.70 -23.97 -6.30
N SER A 483 -5.14 -25.17 -6.50
CA SER A 483 -5.71 -26.20 -7.39
C SER A 483 -7.11 -26.64 -6.96
N ARG A 484 -7.30 -26.90 -5.65
CA ARG A 484 -8.60 -27.31 -5.09
C ARG A 484 -9.63 -26.17 -5.16
N THR A 485 -9.22 -24.95 -4.80
CA THR A 485 -10.10 -23.76 -4.77
C THR A 485 -10.53 -23.30 -6.17
N ILE A 486 -9.63 -23.30 -7.15
CA ILE A 486 -9.98 -23.01 -8.56
C ILE A 486 -10.87 -24.12 -9.13
N THR A 487 -10.63 -25.39 -8.80
CA THR A 487 -11.51 -26.48 -9.23
C THR A 487 -12.92 -26.32 -8.63
N SER A 488 -13.02 -25.99 -7.33
CA SER A 488 -14.27 -25.66 -6.65
C SER A 488 -15.03 -24.52 -7.35
N ALA A 489 -14.35 -23.42 -7.69
CA ALA A 489 -14.95 -22.30 -8.41
C ALA A 489 -15.40 -22.68 -9.83
N ASN A 490 -14.59 -23.44 -10.58
CA ASN A 490 -14.91 -23.88 -11.95
C ASN A 490 -16.10 -24.85 -12.01
N LEU A 491 -16.29 -25.68 -10.98
CA LEU A 491 -17.45 -26.55 -10.83
C LEU A 491 -18.68 -25.83 -10.25
N GLY A 492 -18.59 -24.52 -10.00
CA GLY A 492 -19.71 -23.69 -9.57
C GLY A 492 -20.16 -23.92 -8.12
N THR A 493 -19.23 -24.25 -7.21
CA THR A 493 -19.51 -24.35 -5.76
C THR A 493 -20.10 -23.04 -5.23
N LYS A 494 -21.13 -23.18 -4.39
CA LYS A 494 -21.96 -22.05 -3.92
C LYS A 494 -21.70 -21.70 -2.46
N SER A 495 -21.41 -22.71 -1.64
CA SER A 495 -21.20 -22.55 -0.21
C SER A 495 -20.08 -23.45 0.34
N GLN A 496 -19.71 -23.16 1.60
CA GLN A 496 -18.81 -24.01 2.39
C GLN A 496 -19.44 -25.35 2.83
N LEU A 497 -20.71 -25.65 2.47
CA LEU A 497 -21.27 -26.99 2.65
C LEU A 497 -20.46 -28.05 1.88
N SER A 498 -19.86 -27.67 0.75
CA SER A 498 -18.91 -28.52 0.01
C SER A 498 -17.72 -28.98 0.88
N THR A 499 -17.23 -28.13 1.79
CA THR A 499 -16.17 -28.48 2.75
C THR A 499 -16.65 -29.46 3.82
N VAL A 500 -17.91 -29.39 4.25
CA VAL A 500 -18.49 -30.40 5.16
C VAL A 500 -18.48 -31.78 4.50
N VAL A 501 -18.85 -31.84 3.21
CA VAL A 501 -18.78 -33.08 2.42
C VAL A 501 -17.34 -33.58 2.29
N VAL A 502 -16.36 -32.69 2.11
CA VAL A 502 -14.93 -33.06 2.14
C VAL A 502 -14.54 -33.69 3.47
N VAL A 503 -14.87 -33.04 4.58
CA VAL A 503 -14.60 -33.54 5.93
C VAL A 503 -15.23 -34.92 6.15
N SER A 504 -16.48 -35.13 5.70
CA SER A 504 -17.16 -36.43 5.78
C SER A 504 -16.47 -37.53 4.97
N VAL A 505 -16.07 -37.27 3.73
CA VAL A 505 -15.36 -38.25 2.90
C VAL A 505 -13.97 -38.57 3.47
N LEU A 506 -13.22 -37.56 3.92
CA LEU A 506 -11.92 -37.78 4.56
C LEU A 506 -12.04 -38.57 5.87
N LEU A 507 -13.10 -38.37 6.65
CA LEU A 507 -13.38 -39.20 7.84
C LEU A 507 -13.57 -40.68 7.46
N ILE A 508 -14.39 -40.97 6.44
CA ILE A 508 -14.60 -42.34 5.93
C ILE A 508 -13.27 -42.96 5.48
N VAL A 509 -12.42 -42.18 4.81
CA VAL A 509 -11.11 -42.63 4.34
C VAL A 509 -10.17 -42.95 5.51
N VAL A 510 -10.14 -42.11 6.55
CA VAL A 510 -9.29 -42.30 7.74
C VAL A 510 -9.68 -43.52 8.57
N PHE A 511 -10.98 -43.76 8.77
CA PHE A 511 -11.46 -44.89 9.59
C PHE A 511 -11.61 -46.21 8.80
N GLY A 512 -11.84 -46.16 7.49
CA GLY A 512 -12.06 -47.35 6.66
C GLY A 512 -10.94 -47.68 5.66
N ALA A 513 -10.51 -46.68 4.87
CA ALA A 513 -9.62 -46.92 3.73
C ALA A 513 -8.12 -46.74 4.02
N ALA A 514 -7.74 -46.27 5.22
CA ALA A 514 -6.35 -45.98 5.57
C ALA A 514 -5.35 -47.13 5.29
N PRO A 515 -5.66 -48.42 5.58
CA PRO A 515 -4.77 -49.54 5.27
C PRO A 515 -4.50 -49.75 3.77
N LEU A 516 -5.36 -49.25 2.87
CA LEU A 516 -5.19 -49.41 1.42
C LEU A 516 -4.04 -48.57 0.86
N PHE A 517 -3.62 -47.50 1.54
CA PHE A 517 -2.53 -46.64 1.08
C PHE A 517 -1.13 -47.13 1.49
N THR A 518 -1.02 -48.27 2.18
CA THR A 518 0.26 -48.81 2.65
C THR A 518 1.22 -49.14 1.50
N HIS A 519 0.68 -49.79 0.45
CA HIS A 519 1.38 -50.12 -0.80
C HIS A 519 1.44 -48.95 -1.80
N LEU A 520 1.03 -47.73 -1.44
CA LEU A 520 1.08 -46.59 -2.36
C LEU A 520 2.53 -46.17 -2.65
N PRO A 521 2.97 -46.08 -3.92
CA PRO A 521 4.32 -45.60 -4.23
C PRO A 521 4.50 -44.09 -3.96
N LYS A 522 5.53 -43.74 -3.18
CA LYS A 522 5.94 -42.35 -2.91
C LYS A 522 6.20 -41.48 -4.17
N PRO A 523 6.80 -41.95 -5.28
CA PRO A 523 6.93 -41.13 -6.49
C PRO A 523 5.59 -40.67 -7.08
N VAL A 524 4.54 -41.50 -7.02
CA VAL A 524 3.21 -41.16 -7.57
C VAL A 524 2.60 -39.96 -6.84
N LEU A 525 2.73 -39.95 -5.51
CA LEU A 525 2.36 -38.79 -4.68
C LEU A 525 3.10 -37.52 -5.12
N SER A 526 4.41 -37.62 -5.36
CA SER A 526 5.24 -36.49 -5.81
C SER A 526 4.87 -35.97 -7.20
N CYS A 527 4.58 -36.86 -8.16
CA CYS A 527 4.08 -36.49 -9.48
C CYS A 527 2.75 -35.72 -9.40
N ILE A 528 1.81 -36.17 -8.54
CA ILE A 528 0.54 -35.49 -8.30
C ILE A 528 0.77 -34.08 -7.73
N VAL A 529 1.69 -33.92 -6.77
CA VAL A 529 2.03 -32.61 -6.21
C VAL A 529 2.62 -31.67 -7.27
N VAL A 530 3.57 -32.14 -8.09
CA VAL A 530 4.17 -31.31 -9.16
C VAL A 530 3.10 -30.85 -10.15
N ILE A 531 2.22 -31.74 -10.61
CA ILE A 531 1.21 -31.40 -11.63
C ILE A 531 0.08 -30.54 -11.06
N ALA A 532 -0.24 -30.66 -9.77
CA ALA A 532 -1.15 -29.75 -9.08
C ALA A 532 -0.64 -28.30 -9.06
N MET A 533 0.68 -28.09 -9.12
CA MET A 533 1.33 -26.77 -9.16
C MET A 533 1.56 -26.24 -10.60
N LYS A 534 1.12 -26.95 -11.66
CA LYS A 534 1.27 -26.53 -13.07
C LYS A 534 0.93 -25.06 -13.28
N ASP A 535 -0.17 -24.62 -12.70
CA ASP A 535 -0.75 -23.31 -12.97
C ASP A 535 0.07 -22.18 -12.32
N LEU A 536 0.89 -22.48 -11.28
CA LEU A 536 1.89 -21.58 -10.70
C LEU A 536 3.17 -21.49 -11.55
N TYR A 537 3.63 -22.58 -12.17
CA TYR A 537 4.79 -22.52 -13.07
C TYR A 537 4.47 -21.71 -14.34
N VAL A 538 3.23 -21.74 -14.80
CA VAL A 538 2.80 -20.98 -15.99
C VAL A 538 2.78 -19.45 -15.72
N GLN A 539 2.61 -19.00 -14.48
CA GLN A 539 2.73 -17.58 -14.11
C GLN A 539 4.11 -17.01 -14.48
N LEU A 540 5.19 -17.79 -14.35
CA LEU A 540 6.54 -17.37 -14.73
C LEU A 540 6.63 -16.98 -16.20
N TYR A 541 6.01 -17.75 -17.09
CA TYR A 541 5.95 -17.44 -18.52
C TYR A 541 5.13 -16.17 -18.80
N PHE A 542 3.99 -16.01 -18.11
CA PHE A 542 3.17 -14.81 -18.27
C PHE A 542 3.81 -13.55 -17.69
N SER A 543 4.74 -13.65 -16.73
CA SER A 543 5.45 -12.49 -16.16
C SER A 543 6.17 -11.63 -17.20
N HIS A 544 6.62 -12.20 -18.32
CA HIS A 544 7.23 -11.45 -19.42
C HIS A 544 6.26 -10.40 -20.02
N ARG A 545 4.95 -10.67 -20.02
CA ARG A 545 3.94 -9.69 -20.49
C ARG A 545 3.89 -8.47 -19.57
N LEU A 546 4.13 -8.64 -18.27
CA LEU A 546 4.09 -7.57 -17.28
C LEU A 546 5.19 -6.53 -17.57
N PHE A 547 6.36 -6.95 -18.06
CA PHE A 547 7.45 -6.03 -18.45
C PHE A 547 7.01 -4.96 -19.46
N HIS A 548 6.16 -5.32 -20.43
CA HIS A 548 5.62 -4.39 -21.41
C HIS A 548 4.42 -3.57 -20.91
N GLN A 549 3.80 -3.94 -19.79
CA GLN A 549 2.63 -3.25 -19.23
C GLN A 549 2.99 -2.29 -18.09
N SER A 550 3.86 -2.72 -17.19
CA SER A 550 4.34 -1.96 -16.04
C SER A 550 5.70 -2.50 -15.60
N ILE A 551 6.76 -1.79 -15.97
CA ILE A 551 8.15 -2.18 -15.66
C ILE A 551 8.40 -2.25 -14.14
N ILE A 552 7.71 -1.40 -13.36
CA ILE A 552 7.82 -1.37 -11.90
C ILE A 552 7.21 -2.64 -11.29
N ASP A 553 6.01 -3.03 -11.74
CA ASP A 553 5.36 -4.24 -11.24
C ASP A 553 6.12 -5.50 -11.65
N PHE A 554 6.74 -5.50 -12.84
CA PHE A 554 7.66 -6.56 -13.25
C PHE A 554 8.88 -6.65 -12.33
N PHE A 555 9.48 -5.53 -11.91
CA PHE A 555 10.56 -5.57 -10.94
C PHE A 555 10.11 -6.07 -9.56
N ILE A 556 8.89 -5.72 -9.09
CA ILE A 556 8.34 -6.27 -7.84
C ILE A 556 8.21 -7.80 -7.94
N PHE A 557 7.66 -8.32 -9.03
CA PHE A 557 7.59 -9.75 -9.31
C PHE A 557 9.00 -10.39 -9.35
N ALA A 558 9.93 -9.83 -10.14
CA ALA A 558 11.24 -10.40 -10.39
C ALA A 558 12.13 -10.42 -9.14
N VAL A 559 12.12 -9.36 -8.33
CA VAL A 559 12.83 -9.30 -7.04
C VAL A 559 12.24 -10.30 -6.05
N THR A 560 10.92 -10.35 -5.91
CA THR A 560 10.25 -11.29 -4.99
C THR A 560 10.50 -12.75 -5.40
N PHE A 561 10.38 -13.08 -6.69
CA PHE A 561 10.67 -14.39 -7.24
C PHE A 561 12.14 -14.80 -7.00
N SER A 562 13.08 -13.93 -7.35
CA SER A 562 14.52 -14.23 -7.22
C SER A 562 14.94 -14.38 -5.76
N ALA A 563 14.47 -13.51 -4.87
CA ALA A 563 14.71 -13.62 -3.43
C ALA A 563 14.10 -14.91 -2.84
N THR A 564 12.89 -15.27 -3.27
CA THR A 564 12.22 -16.52 -2.84
C THR A 564 12.99 -17.76 -3.28
N VAL A 565 13.45 -17.82 -4.54
CA VAL A 565 14.18 -18.97 -5.09
C VAL A 565 15.60 -19.10 -4.54
N LEU A 566 16.33 -17.98 -4.45
CA LEU A 566 17.75 -18.00 -4.06
C LEU A 566 17.96 -18.07 -2.55
N ILE A 567 17.10 -17.43 -1.76
CA ILE A 567 17.25 -17.37 -0.30
C ILE A 567 16.30 -18.39 0.32
N ASN A 568 15.06 -18.00 0.64
CA ASN A 568 14.00 -18.88 1.12
C ASN A 568 12.65 -18.14 1.03
N VAL A 569 11.53 -18.83 1.28
CA VAL A 569 10.17 -18.27 1.16
C VAL A 569 9.91 -17.14 2.18
N ASN A 570 10.45 -17.26 3.40
CA ASN A 570 10.22 -16.30 4.49
C ASN A 570 10.86 -14.93 4.19
N LEU A 571 12.15 -14.95 3.82
CA LEU A 571 12.93 -13.76 3.46
C LEU A 571 12.53 -13.24 2.07
N GLY A 572 12.14 -14.13 1.15
CA GLY A 572 11.57 -13.75 -0.15
C GLY A 572 10.34 -12.85 0.00
N LEU A 573 9.40 -13.19 0.90
CA LEU A 573 8.27 -12.32 1.23
C LEU A 573 8.73 -10.99 1.84
N ALA A 574 9.64 -11.02 2.83
CA ALA A 574 10.08 -9.81 3.52
C ALA A 574 10.77 -8.82 2.55
N ILE A 575 11.68 -9.31 1.71
CA ILE A 575 12.37 -8.54 0.68
C ILE A 575 11.37 -8.01 -0.35
N GLY A 576 10.41 -8.84 -0.79
CA GLY A 576 9.34 -8.43 -1.69
C GLY A 576 8.49 -7.28 -1.15
N ILE A 577 8.06 -7.35 0.11
CA ILE A 577 7.28 -6.29 0.78
C ILE A 577 8.10 -5.00 0.88
N VAL A 578 9.34 -5.08 1.36
CA VAL A 578 10.23 -3.91 1.50
C VAL A 578 10.47 -3.25 0.14
N PHE A 579 10.71 -4.04 -0.91
CA PHE A 579 10.89 -3.54 -2.26
C PHE A 579 9.61 -2.92 -2.83
N ALA A 580 8.44 -3.55 -2.65
CA ALA A 580 7.16 -2.99 -3.08
C ALA A 580 6.87 -1.64 -2.40
N LEU A 581 7.06 -1.54 -1.07
CA LEU A 581 6.92 -0.28 -0.34
C LEU A 581 7.93 0.78 -0.79
N LEU A 582 9.18 0.39 -1.07
CA LEU A 582 10.21 1.28 -1.60
C LEU A 582 9.81 1.86 -2.97
N THR A 583 9.24 1.06 -3.87
CA THR A 583 8.78 1.57 -5.18
C THR A 583 7.64 2.59 -5.05
N VAL A 584 6.77 2.46 -4.04
CA VAL A 584 5.73 3.46 -3.74
C VAL A 584 6.36 4.79 -3.30
N VAL A 585 7.36 4.74 -2.41
CA VAL A 585 8.09 5.93 -1.92
C VAL A 585 8.87 6.61 -3.06
N LEU A 586 9.61 5.84 -3.88
CA LEU A 586 10.37 6.40 -5.00
C LEU A 586 9.44 7.05 -6.04
N ARG A 587 8.29 6.45 -6.33
CA ARG A 587 7.25 7.04 -7.19
C ARG A 587 6.71 8.36 -6.66
N SER A 588 6.49 8.50 -5.35
CA SER A 588 6.01 9.76 -4.75
C SER A 588 7.11 10.83 -4.62
N GLN A 589 8.38 10.44 -4.69
CA GLN A 589 9.50 11.37 -4.82
C GLN A 589 9.68 11.87 -6.26
N TRP A 590 9.45 11.05 -7.29
CA TRP A 590 9.51 11.47 -8.69
C TRP A 590 8.21 12.16 -9.16
N ALA A 591 7.69 13.06 -8.33
CA ALA A 591 6.52 13.87 -8.63
C ALA A 591 6.73 14.78 -9.85
N GLU A 592 5.71 14.86 -10.70
CA GLU A 592 5.64 15.87 -11.76
C GLU A 592 5.14 17.21 -11.21
N SER A 593 5.54 18.28 -11.90
CA SER A 593 5.26 19.66 -11.49
C SER A 593 4.99 20.48 -12.75
N VAL A 594 3.84 21.15 -12.80
CA VAL A 594 3.31 21.71 -14.06
C VAL A 594 2.92 23.17 -13.88
N CYS A 595 3.40 24.03 -14.78
CA CYS A 595 2.90 25.39 -14.95
C CYS A 595 1.54 25.34 -15.66
N MET A 596 0.56 26.03 -15.09
CA MET A 596 -0.82 25.99 -15.50
C MET A 596 -1.19 27.28 -16.23
N GLY A 597 -1.81 27.16 -17.41
CA GLY A 597 -2.36 28.26 -18.18
C GLY A 597 -3.88 28.22 -18.17
N ARG A 598 -4.52 29.39 -18.30
CA ARG A 598 -5.97 29.52 -18.44
C ARG A 598 -6.37 29.21 -19.89
N ILE A 599 -7.46 28.48 -20.09
CA ILE A 599 -8.04 28.29 -21.43
C ILE A 599 -8.96 29.49 -21.75
N PRO A 600 -8.74 30.21 -22.86
CA PRO A 600 -9.57 31.34 -23.28
C PRO A 600 -11.07 31.02 -23.30
N GLY A 601 -11.90 31.97 -22.87
CA GLY A 601 -13.36 31.79 -22.76
C GLY A 601 -13.83 30.93 -21.58
N THR A 602 -12.93 30.38 -20.76
CA THR A 602 -13.30 29.54 -19.60
C THR A 602 -12.69 30.04 -18.28
N SER A 603 -13.10 29.43 -17.17
CA SER A 603 -12.45 29.54 -15.85
C SER A 603 -11.41 28.45 -15.61
N ASP A 604 -11.19 27.55 -16.57
CA ASP A 604 -10.39 26.34 -16.39
C ASP A 604 -8.90 26.62 -16.61
N PHE A 605 -8.08 26.12 -15.68
CA PHE A 605 -6.63 26.07 -15.78
C PHE A 605 -6.19 24.66 -16.15
N LYS A 606 -5.30 24.53 -17.15
CA LYS A 606 -4.69 23.25 -17.57
C LYS A 606 -3.19 23.42 -17.80
N GLY A 607 -2.45 22.32 -17.74
CA GLY A 607 -1.00 22.33 -17.94
C GLY A 607 -0.61 22.75 -19.36
N ILE A 608 0.33 23.68 -19.47
CA ILE A 608 0.70 24.32 -20.75
C ILE A 608 1.31 23.31 -21.73
N GLY A 609 2.10 22.35 -21.24
CA GLY A 609 2.64 21.27 -22.05
C GLY A 609 1.59 20.27 -22.58
N HIS A 610 0.39 20.23 -21.98
CA HIS A 610 -0.68 19.30 -22.35
C HIS A 610 -1.70 19.90 -23.33
N TYR A 611 -1.93 21.22 -23.29
CA TYR A 611 -2.95 21.89 -24.09
C TYR A 611 -2.40 23.12 -24.80
N ARG A 612 -2.34 23.09 -26.14
CA ARG A 612 -1.88 24.22 -26.98
C ARG A 612 -2.68 25.51 -26.81
N ALA A 613 -3.90 25.43 -26.28
CA ALA A 613 -4.77 26.57 -26.03
C ALA A 613 -4.62 27.18 -24.62
N ALA A 614 -3.86 26.56 -23.72
CA ALA A 614 -3.65 27.08 -22.36
C ALA A 614 -2.60 28.22 -22.39
N MET A 615 -2.99 29.42 -21.94
CA MET A 615 -2.14 30.60 -21.94
C MET A 615 -1.79 31.03 -20.50
N GLU A 616 -0.54 31.42 -20.25
CA GLU A 616 -0.17 32.03 -18.97
C GLU A 616 -0.83 33.40 -18.81
N VAL A 617 -1.19 33.77 -17.57
CA VAL A 617 -1.71 35.09 -17.27
C VAL A 617 -0.51 36.03 -17.02
N PRO A 618 -0.42 37.20 -17.66
CA PRO A 618 0.71 38.11 -17.51
C PRO A 618 1.03 38.43 -16.03
N GLY A 619 2.30 38.29 -15.64
CA GLY A 619 2.77 38.58 -14.28
C GLY A 619 2.26 37.64 -13.18
N ILE A 620 1.50 36.58 -13.50
CA ILE A 620 0.95 35.60 -12.53
C ILE A 620 1.36 34.18 -12.94
N LYS A 621 2.15 33.51 -12.10
CA LYS A 621 2.51 32.09 -12.31
C LYS A 621 1.57 31.17 -11.53
N VAL A 622 0.82 30.31 -12.21
CA VAL A 622 0.04 29.26 -11.56
C VAL A 622 0.82 27.94 -11.57
N PHE A 623 1.13 27.41 -10.39
CA PHE A 623 1.99 26.23 -10.21
C PHE A 623 1.24 25.09 -9.53
N ARG A 624 1.31 23.89 -10.11
CA ARG A 624 0.77 22.65 -9.53
C ARG A 624 1.89 21.63 -9.30
N PHE A 625 1.83 20.92 -8.18
CA PHE A 625 2.72 19.81 -7.85
C PHE A 625 1.89 18.54 -7.62
N ASP A 626 2.08 17.52 -8.47
CA ASP A 626 1.18 16.37 -8.58
C ASP A 626 1.58 15.19 -7.68
N ALA A 627 1.76 15.47 -6.38
CA ALA A 627 2.00 14.48 -5.34
C ALA A 627 1.54 14.98 -3.94
N PRO A 628 1.31 14.08 -2.96
CA PRO A 628 1.26 14.49 -1.55
C PRO A 628 2.55 15.20 -1.16
N LEU A 629 2.44 16.26 -0.34
CA LEU A 629 3.58 17.05 0.09
C LEU A 629 4.01 16.62 1.50
N TYR A 630 5.19 16.03 1.63
CA TYR A 630 5.69 15.48 2.89
C TYR A 630 7.22 15.49 2.93
N PHE A 631 7.83 15.10 4.07
CA PHE A 631 9.27 15.21 4.32
C PHE A 631 10.18 14.71 3.17
N ALA A 632 9.78 13.67 2.45
CA ALA A 632 10.62 13.06 1.39
C ALA A 632 10.59 13.82 0.06
N ASN A 633 9.67 14.77 -0.14
CA ASN A 633 9.56 15.55 -1.39
C ASN A 633 9.32 17.07 -1.19
N ALA A 634 9.29 17.55 0.06
CA ALA A 634 9.16 18.97 0.41
C ALA A 634 10.23 19.88 -0.26
N GLU A 635 11.51 19.48 -0.20
CA GLU A 635 12.61 20.23 -0.84
C GLU A 635 12.57 20.14 -2.38
N LEU A 636 12.01 19.04 -2.92
CA LEU A 636 11.77 18.92 -4.37
C LEU A 636 10.68 19.88 -4.82
N PHE A 637 9.60 20.04 -4.05
CA PHE A 637 8.55 21.02 -4.33
C PHE A 637 9.12 22.44 -4.44
N LEU A 638 9.94 22.88 -3.48
CA LEU A 638 10.62 24.17 -3.52
C LEU A 638 11.51 24.30 -4.76
N THR A 639 12.39 23.33 -4.99
CA THR A 639 13.30 23.31 -6.16
C THR A 639 12.53 23.35 -7.48
N ARG A 640 11.39 22.64 -7.60
CA ARG A 640 10.54 22.65 -8.79
C ARG A 640 9.82 23.98 -8.97
N MET A 641 9.36 24.61 -7.89
CA MET A 641 8.76 25.93 -7.93
C MET A 641 9.75 26.99 -8.40
N HIS A 642 11.00 26.98 -7.89
CA HIS A 642 12.07 27.91 -8.32
C HIS A 642 12.41 27.72 -9.81
N ARG A 643 12.46 26.47 -10.30
CA ARG A 643 12.65 26.18 -11.73
C ARG A 643 11.44 26.56 -12.59
N ALA A 644 10.23 26.48 -12.05
CA ALA A 644 8.98 26.79 -12.76
C ALA A 644 8.74 28.30 -12.90
N THR A 645 9.13 29.10 -11.91
CA THR A 645 9.15 30.57 -11.97
C THR A 645 10.35 31.09 -12.75
N GLY A 646 11.47 30.35 -12.76
CA GLY A 646 12.75 30.81 -13.31
C GLY A 646 13.53 31.72 -12.35
N LEU A 647 13.05 31.88 -11.11
CA LEU A 647 13.61 32.75 -10.09
C LEU A 647 13.95 31.91 -8.85
N ASP A 648 15.20 32.01 -8.40
CA ASP A 648 15.60 31.46 -7.10
C ASP A 648 15.71 32.61 -6.08
N PRO A 649 14.72 32.78 -5.18
CA PRO A 649 14.68 33.91 -4.25
C PRO A 649 15.93 34.00 -3.37
N LEU A 650 16.53 32.86 -3.01
CA LEU A 650 17.73 32.83 -2.15
C LEU A 650 18.96 33.41 -2.86
N MET A 651 19.12 33.13 -4.16
CA MET A 651 20.21 33.72 -4.95
C MET A 651 19.99 35.22 -5.18
N ILE A 652 18.76 35.63 -5.48
CA ILE A 652 18.40 37.04 -5.69
C ILE A 652 18.63 37.85 -4.40
N LEU A 653 18.21 37.34 -3.24
CA LEU A 653 18.47 37.95 -1.93
C LEU A 653 19.96 38.03 -1.61
N ALA A 654 20.76 37.03 -1.99
CA ALA A 654 22.20 37.06 -1.84
C ALA A 654 22.86 38.12 -2.74
N GLU A 655 22.38 38.27 -3.98
CA GLU A 655 22.86 39.30 -4.91
C GLU A 655 22.49 40.71 -4.45
N LEU A 656 21.24 40.93 -4.01
CA LEU A 656 20.78 42.20 -3.43
C LEU A 656 21.66 42.60 -2.22
N LYS A 657 21.84 41.71 -1.25
CA LYS A 657 22.73 41.94 -0.09
C LYS A 657 24.20 42.13 -0.51
N GLY A 658 24.64 41.50 -1.59
CA GLY A 658 25.96 41.72 -2.19
C GLY A 658 26.11 43.10 -2.81
N LYS A 659 25.10 43.56 -3.56
CA LYS A 659 25.02 44.90 -4.16
C LYS A 659 24.93 45.98 -3.09
N GLU A 660 24.14 45.80 -2.02
CA GLU A 660 24.12 46.70 -0.86
C GLU A 660 25.50 46.81 -0.18
N LYS A 661 26.18 45.68 0.07
CA LYS A 661 27.54 45.68 0.64
C LYS A 661 28.54 46.39 -0.28
N LYS A 662 28.40 46.29 -1.60
CA LYS A 662 29.19 47.05 -2.58
C LYS A 662 28.84 48.55 -2.57
N LYS A 663 27.55 48.93 -2.59
CA LYS A 663 27.09 50.33 -2.46
C LYS A 663 27.66 50.96 -1.18
N LYS A 664 27.58 50.26 -0.02
CA LYS A 664 28.17 50.72 1.26
C LYS A 664 29.69 50.89 1.20
N ARG A 665 30.45 49.87 0.72
CA ARG A 665 31.91 49.98 0.56
C ARG A 665 32.34 51.09 -0.41
N GLY A 666 31.57 51.34 -1.47
CA GLY A 666 31.79 52.46 -2.39
C GLY A 666 31.58 53.81 -1.70
N TYR A 667 30.49 53.95 -0.94
CA TYR A 667 30.19 55.16 -0.17
C TYR A 667 31.27 55.45 0.88
N ASP A 668 31.71 54.44 1.63
CA ASP A 668 32.79 54.58 2.62
C ASP A 668 34.14 54.94 1.95
N SER A 669 34.42 54.39 0.76
CA SER A 669 35.63 54.74 0.00
C SER A 669 35.61 56.17 -0.57
N ILE A 670 34.43 56.69 -0.94
CA ILE A 670 34.26 58.08 -1.39
C ILE A 670 34.40 59.04 -0.20
N ARG A 671 33.87 58.65 0.96
CA ARG A 671 33.94 59.44 2.20
C ARG A 671 35.36 59.63 2.73
N GLY A 672 36.31 58.79 2.33
CA GLY A 672 37.74 58.95 2.65
C GLY A 672 38.49 59.99 1.80
N HIS A 673 37.91 60.53 0.72
CA HIS A 673 38.65 61.33 -0.26
C HIS A 673 37.95 62.57 -0.84
N SER A 674 36.79 63.02 -0.31
CA SER A 674 36.22 64.32 -0.72
C SER A 674 35.42 65.04 0.37
N GLU A 675 36.00 66.13 0.87
CA GLU A 675 35.26 67.23 1.50
C GLU A 675 34.92 68.31 0.46
N LYS A 676 33.91 68.05 -0.39
CA LYS A 676 33.08 69.10 -1.02
C LYS A 676 31.82 68.48 -1.64
N GLY A 677 30.69 69.12 -1.39
CA GLY A 677 29.37 68.55 -1.66
C GLY A 677 28.99 68.55 -3.13
N GLN A 678 28.61 67.38 -3.64
CA GLN A 678 27.74 67.24 -4.78
C GLN A 678 26.87 65.99 -4.55
N LYS A 679 25.54 66.16 -4.47
CA LYS A 679 24.62 65.02 -4.45
C LYS A 679 24.61 64.43 -5.85
N ILE A 680 25.17 63.22 -6.00
CA ILE A 680 25.00 62.40 -7.19
C ILE A 680 23.96 61.34 -6.82
N GLU A 681 22.77 61.46 -7.38
CA GLU A 681 21.79 60.37 -7.38
C GLU A 681 22.31 59.30 -8.34
N ALA A 682 22.63 58.12 -7.79
CA ALA A 682 22.93 56.96 -8.61
C ALA A 682 21.61 56.42 -9.18
N PRO A 683 21.55 56.00 -10.46
CA PRO A 683 20.36 55.35 -10.99
C PRO A 683 20.12 54.06 -10.20
N ASP A 684 18.91 53.90 -9.69
CA ASP A 684 18.46 52.62 -9.17
C ASP A 684 18.11 51.71 -10.34
N GLU A 685 19.13 50.97 -10.82
CA GLU A 685 18.92 49.74 -11.57
C GLU A 685 18.21 48.73 -10.65
N GLU A 686 16.87 48.71 -10.72
CA GLU A 686 16.09 47.59 -10.21
C GLU A 686 16.61 46.30 -10.85
N ILE A 687 16.73 45.23 -10.04
CA ILE A 687 16.98 43.91 -10.61
C ILE A 687 15.70 43.49 -11.32
N GLU A 688 15.73 43.47 -12.66
CA GLU A 688 14.65 42.92 -13.47
C GLU A 688 14.32 41.50 -13.02
N LEU A 689 13.22 41.34 -12.27
CA LEU A 689 12.62 40.06 -11.91
C LEU A 689 11.81 39.50 -13.11
N THR A 690 12.41 39.55 -14.29
CA THR A 690 11.74 39.30 -15.57
C THR A 690 11.83 37.82 -15.94
N VAL A 691 10.66 37.21 -16.19
CA VAL A 691 10.57 35.80 -16.58
C VAL A 691 10.54 35.70 -18.10
N ARG A 692 11.57 35.08 -18.67
CA ARG A 692 11.80 35.08 -20.13
C ARG A 692 10.71 34.32 -20.88
N ARG A 693 9.98 35.04 -21.74
CA ARG A 693 8.95 34.47 -22.63
C ARG A 693 9.60 33.51 -23.65
N ARG A 694 8.95 32.37 -23.93
CA ARG A 694 9.25 31.54 -25.12
C ARG A 694 7.95 31.15 -25.81
N CYS A 695 7.34 32.11 -26.48
CA CYS A 695 6.19 31.86 -27.34
C CYS A 695 6.65 31.11 -28.60
N VAL A 696 6.25 29.85 -28.77
CA VAL A 696 6.29 29.19 -30.08
C VAL A 696 4.95 29.50 -30.77
N GLN A 697 4.83 30.68 -31.36
CA GLN A 697 3.77 30.95 -32.31
C GLN A 697 4.20 30.47 -33.69
N SER A 698 3.46 29.50 -34.23
CA SER A 698 3.58 29.10 -35.62
C SER A 698 2.73 30.03 -36.47
N GLN A 699 3.37 30.84 -37.33
CA GLN A 699 2.69 31.48 -38.46
C GLN A 699 3.64 31.76 -39.63
N LYS A 700 3.05 31.86 -40.82
CA LYS A 700 3.75 32.07 -42.11
C LYS A 700 4.34 33.50 -42.20
N PRO A 701 5.38 33.73 -43.02
CA PRO A 701 6.07 35.01 -43.06
C PRO A 701 5.34 36.05 -43.92
N THR A 702 4.98 37.19 -43.34
CA THR A 702 4.78 38.45 -44.07
C THR A 702 5.07 39.67 -43.19
N VAL A 703 6.18 40.35 -43.53
CA VAL A 703 6.45 41.80 -43.39
C VAL A 703 6.40 42.43 -41.99
N ASP A 704 7.61 42.76 -41.50
CA ASP A 704 7.97 43.91 -40.66
C ASP A 704 6.96 44.39 -39.62
N ARG A 705 6.87 43.63 -38.53
CA ARG A 705 6.60 44.19 -37.20
C ARG A 705 7.81 43.90 -36.31
N VAL A 706 8.33 44.96 -35.68
CA VAL A 706 9.30 44.82 -34.59
C VAL A 706 8.56 44.18 -33.41
N GLU A 707 8.77 42.87 -33.22
CA GLU A 707 8.30 42.16 -32.04
C GLU A 707 9.07 42.69 -30.82
N LYS A 708 8.46 43.64 -30.11
CA LYS A 708 8.89 43.97 -28.75
C LYS A 708 8.49 42.82 -27.84
N ASP A 709 9.48 42.05 -27.39
CA ASP A 709 9.30 41.15 -26.26
C ASP A 709 8.96 41.98 -25.01
N GLU A 710 7.66 42.09 -24.71
CA GLU A 710 7.19 42.68 -23.45
C GLU A 710 7.64 41.81 -22.27
N LEU A 711 8.69 42.27 -21.59
CA LEU A 711 9.19 41.72 -20.34
C LEU A 711 8.23 42.08 -19.21
N VAL A 712 7.30 41.18 -18.90
CA VAL A 712 6.36 41.35 -17.77
C VAL A 712 7.01 40.82 -16.49
N GLN A 713 7.15 41.67 -15.49
CA GLN A 713 7.65 41.32 -14.15
C GLN A 713 6.70 40.32 -13.46
N LEU A 714 7.25 39.29 -12.82
CA LEU A 714 6.45 38.37 -12.03
C LEU A 714 6.10 39.04 -10.69
N THR A 715 4.80 39.19 -10.40
CA THR A 715 4.32 39.81 -9.14
C THR A 715 3.60 38.81 -8.24
N HIS A 716 2.93 37.80 -8.82
CA HIS A 716 2.11 36.85 -8.07
C HIS A 716 2.39 35.40 -8.46
N ILE A 717 2.35 34.49 -7.47
CA ILE A 717 2.36 33.05 -7.66
C ILE A 717 1.11 32.46 -7.00
N VAL A 718 0.39 31.60 -7.73
CA VAL A 718 -0.74 30.85 -7.21
C VAL A 718 -0.37 29.36 -7.17
N VAL A 719 -0.25 28.81 -5.97
CA VAL A 719 0.00 27.39 -5.73
C VAL A 719 -1.33 26.64 -5.70
N ASP A 720 -1.49 25.68 -6.60
CA ASP A 720 -2.64 24.78 -6.63
C ASP A 720 -2.44 23.59 -5.69
N CYS A 721 -3.11 23.62 -4.54
CA CYS A 721 -3.05 22.56 -3.54
C CYS A 721 -4.09 21.43 -3.79
N SER A 722 -4.82 21.45 -4.91
CA SER A 722 -5.82 20.42 -5.23
C SER A 722 -5.22 19.02 -5.34
N SER A 723 -3.95 18.89 -5.75
CA SER A 723 -3.25 17.62 -5.86
C SER A 723 -2.75 17.05 -4.52
N PHE A 724 -2.83 17.79 -3.40
CA PHE A 724 -2.40 17.32 -2.09
C PHE A 724 -3.54 16.54 -1.38
N PRO A 725 -3.48 15.20 -1.22
CA PRO A 725 -4.46 14.45 -0.44
C PRO A 725 -4.26 14.65 1.08
N TYR A 726 -3.00 14.80 1.51
CA TYR A 726 -2.57 15.07 2.87
C TYR A 726 -1.26 15.87 2.82
N ILE A 727 -0.86 16.40 3.98
CA ILE A 727 0.41 17.13 4.19
C ILE A 727 0.99 16.74 5.56
N ASP A 728 2.31 16.73 5.71
CA ASP A 728 2.98 16.61 7.02
C ASP A 728 3.58 17.96 7.48
N LEU A 729 4.24 17.99 8.64
CA LEU A 729 4.80 19.24 9.18
C LEU A 729 5.89 19.84 8.28
N MET A 730 6.76 19.01 7.68
CA MET A 730 7.78 19.51 6.75
C MET A 730 7.18 20.02 5.44
N GLY A 731 6.08 19.42 4.98
CA GLY A 731 5.31 19.93 3.85
C GLY A 731 4.65 21.28 4.16
N VAL A 732 4.10 21.45 5.38
CA VAL A 732 3.57 22.74 5.86
C VAL A 732 4.68 23.79 5.91
N ASP A 733 5.83 23.45 6.50
CA ASP A 733 7.00 24.34 6.57
C ASP A 733 7.48 24.74 5.17
N ALA A 734 7.48 23.82 4.19
CA ALA A 734 7.85 24.14 2.82
C ALA A 734 6.88 25.12 2.14
N LEU A 735 5.56 25.04 2.41
CA LEU A 735 4.60 26.05 1.93
C LEU A 735 4.80 27.41 2.63
N ALA A 736 5.11 27.41 3.93
CA ALA A 736 5.41 28.64 4.66
C ALA A 736 6.72 29.30 4.19
N ARG A 737 7.79 28.52 3.97
CA ARG A 737 9.05 28.97 3.36
C ARG A 737 8.81 29.52 1.96
N ALA A 738 8.09 28.80 1.10
CA ALA A 738 7.70 29.25 -0.23
C ALA A 738 7.03 30.64 -0.20
N HIS A 739 6.11 30.87 0.74
CA HIS A 739 5.50 32.19 0.91
C HIS A 739 6.53 33.26 1.34
N ASN A 740 7.34 32.98 2.36
CA ASN A 740 8.29 33.93 2.93
C ASN A 740 9.45 34.29 1.99
N ASP A 741 10.01 33.30 1.29
CA ASP A 741 11.17 33.47 0.40
C ASP A 741 10.80 34.33 -0.82
N TYR A 742 9.61 34.11 -1.41
CA TYR A 742 9.11 34.94 -2.52
C TYR A 742 8.63 36.31 -2.05
N LYS A 743 8.00 36.40 -0.88
CA LYS A 743 7.63 37.70 -0.27
C LYS A 743 8.84 38.59 -0.02
N ALA A 744 9.99 38.02 0.31
CA ALA A 744 11.25 38.74 0.50
C ALA A 744 11.85 39.30 -0.81
N ILE A 745 11.33 38.92 -1.98
CA ILE A 745 11.64 39.54 -3.29
C ILE A 745 10.41 40.25 -3.90
N ASN A 746 9.46 40.69 -3.06
CA ASN A 746 8.22 41.38 -3.44
C ASN A 746 7.26 40.56 -4.34
N ILE A 747 7.32 39.23 -4.30
CA ILE A 747 6.38 38.34 -5.02
C ILE A 747 5.41 37.72 -4.02
N THR A 748 4.11 37.93 -4.21
CA THR A 748 3.07 37.39 -3.32
C THR A 748 2.71 35.94 -3.71
N VAL A 749 2.53 35.08 -2.70
CA VAL A 749 2.16 33.66 -2.91
C VAL A 749 0.79 33.37 -2.32
N PHE A 750 -0.16 32.97 -3.16
CA PHE A 750 -1.50 32.54 -2.80
C PHE A 750 -1.65 31.01 -2.90
N PHE A 751 -2.55 30.45 -2.09
CA PHE A 751 -2.83 29.01 -2.06
C PHE A 751 -4.30 28.75 -2.39
N ALA A 752 -4.55 27.91 -3.39
CA ALA A 752 -5.90 27.59 -3.86
C ALA A 752 -6.26 26.11 -3.65
N CYS A 753 -7.56 25.80 -3.63
CA CYS A 753 -8.09 24.42 -3.68
C CYS A 753 -7.62 23.49 -2.54
N CYS A 754 -7.32 24.04 -1.36
CA CYS A 754 -6.82 23.27 -0.22
C CYS A 754 -7.87 22.31 0.36
N LYS A 755 -7.60 20.99 0.34
CA LYS A 755 -8.49 19.97 0.93
C LYS A 755 -8.62 20.12 2.45
N VAL A 756 -9.76 19.67 3.01
CA VAL A 756 -10.06 19.77 4.45
C VAL A 756 -8.97 19.20 5.35
N ALA A 757 -8.37 18.05 5.01
CA ALA A 757 -7.30 17.45 5.80
C ALA A 757 -6.02 18.30 5.84
N VAL A 758 -5.67 18.92 4.71
CA VAL A 758 -4.53 19.86 4.60
C VAL A 758 -4.81 21.14 5.40
N ARG A 759 -6.04 21.67 5.30
CA ARG A 759 -6.50 22.83 6.08
C ARG A 759 -6.53 22.56 7.60
N GLN A 760 -6.86 21.34 8.02
CA GLN A 760 -6.75 20.94 9.43
C GLN A 760 -5.31 20.99 9.92
N MET A 761 -4.34 20.51 9.13
CA MET A 761 -2.92 20.62 9.48
C MET A 761 -2.46 22.08 9.60
N PHE A 762 -2.95 22.99 8.74
CA PHE A 762 -2.66 24.43 8.87
C PHE A 762 -3.21 25.06 10.16
N GLU A 763 -4.38 24.65 10.65
CA GLU A 763 -4.93 25.12 11.95
C GLU A 763 -4.25 24.47 13.18
N TYR A 764 -3.55 23.34 13.00
CA TYR A 764 -2.80 22.66 14.07
C TYR A 764 -1.30 23.04 14.13
N SER A 765 -0.84 23.87 13.20
CA SER A 765 0.56 24.29 13.06
C SER A 765 0.65 25.83 13.03
N SER A 766 1.86 26.36 13.13
CA SER A 766 2.16 27.79 12.98
C SER A 766 2.08 28.29 11.52
N PHE A 767 1.41 27.57 10.62
CA PHE A 767 1.28 27.98 9.21
C PHE A 767 0.66 29.37 9.09
N TYR A 768 -0.43 29.62 9.82
CA TYR A 768 -1.15 30.90 9.77
C TYR A 768 -0.44 32.06 10.50
N GLU A 769 0.67 31.81 11.19
CA GLU A 769 1.55 32.86 11.72
C GLU A 769 2.43 33.44 10.60
N HIS A 770 2.72 32.64 9.56
CA HIS A 770 3.55 33.02 8.42
C HIS A 770 2.71 33.43 7.20
N VAL A 771 1.58 32.73 6.96
CA VAL A 771 0.70 32.94 5.81
C VAL A 771 -0.67 33.45 6.26
N PRO A 772 -1.06 34.69 5.91
CA PRO A 772 -2.39 35.22 6.22
C PRO A 772 -3.55 34.35 5.70
N LYS A 773 -4.61 34.18 6.49
CA LYS A 773 -5.83 33.45 6.06
C LYS A 773 -6.51 34.05 4.82
N THR A 774 -6.28 35.33 4.55
CA THR A 774 -6.73 36.05 3.35
C THR A 774 -6.10 35.54 2.05
N PHE A 775 -4.94 34.88 2.09
CA PHE A 775 -4.23 34.35 0.91
C PHE A 775 -4.66 32.91 0.55
N MET A 776 -5.68 32.39 1.23
CA MET A 776 -6.26 31.07 1.00
C MET A 776 -7.55 31.20 0.18
N PHE A 777 -7.67 30.48 -0.94
CA PHE A 777 -8.82 30.57 -1.85
C PHE A 777 -9.46 29.22 -2.12
N VAL A 778 -10.78 29.24 -2.38
CA VAL A 778 -11.56 28.04 -2.68
C VAL A 778 -11.20 27.50 -4.08
N SER A 779 -11.10 28.39 -5.07
CA SER A 779 -10.77 28.04 -6.46
C SER A 779 -9.56 28.81 -6.99
N LEU A 780 -8.94 28.27 -8.05
CA LEU A 780 -7.89 28.97 -8.81
C LEU A 780 -8.40 30.25 -9.47
N ALA A 781 -9.66 30.28 -9.90
CA ALA A 781 -10.24 31.45 -10.55
C ALA A 781 -10.35 32.63 -9.57
N ASP A 782 -10.74 32.37 -8.31
CA ASP A 782 -10.81 33.41 -7.26
C ASP A 782 -9.40 33.93 -6.92
N ALA A 783 -8.43 33.03 -6.74
CA ALA A 783 -7.04 33.39 -6.45
C ALA A 783 -6.39 34.23 -7.55
N VAL A 784 -6.55 33.81 -8.82
CA VAL A 784 -6.00 34.55 -9.96
C VAL A 784 -6.74 35.87 -10.16
N SER A 785 -8.06 35.92 -10.03
CA SER A 785 -8.81 37.18 -10.13
C SER A 785 -8.41 38.18 -9.03
N ARG A 786 -8.11 37.69 -7.82
CA ARG A 786 -7.59 38.55 -6.75
C ARG A 786 -6.17 39.06 -7.06
N ALA A 787 -5.29 38.22 -7.60
CA ALA A 787 -3.95 38.61 -8.02
C ALA A 787 -3.97 39.63 -9.17
N GLN A 788 -4.88 39.48 -10.15
CA GLN A 788 -5.07 40.46 -11.22
C GLN A 788 -5.54 41.81 -10.66
N TYR A 789 -6.47 41.81 -9.70
CA TYR A 789 -6.91 43.03 -9.01
C TYR A 789 -5.78 43.71 -8.23
N GLU A 790 -4.92 42.95 -7.55
CA GLU A 790 -3.75 43.51 -6.85
C GLU A 790 -2.68 44.05 -7.81
N GLN A 791 -2.50 43.44 -8.99
CA GLN A 791 -1.69 44.01 -10.08
C GLN A 791 -2.27 45.34 -10.61
N GLU A 792 -3.58 45.40 -10.86
CA GLU A 792 -4.25 46.62 -11.35
C GLU A 792 -4.14 47.80 -10.37
N LEU A 793 -4.18 47.51 -9.06
CA LEU A 793 -3.94 48.51 -8.01
C LEU A 793 -2.50 49.02 -7.99
N GLN A 794 -1.50 48.16 -8.23
CA GLN A 794 -0.09 48.55 -8.27
C GLN A 794 0.26 49.43 -9.49
N VAL A 795 -0.49 49.32 -10.59
CA VAL A 795 -0.25 50.09 -11.82
C VAL A 795 -0.92 51.48 -11.78
N ARG A 796 -1.89 51.71 -10.90
CA ARG A 796 -2.52 53.04 -10.73
C ARG A 796 -1.78 53.86 -9.66
N PRO A 797 -1.18 55.02 -10.00
CA PRO A 797 -0.73 55.94 -8.95
C PRO A 797 -1.94 56.47 -8.16
N PRO A 798 -1.79 56.76 -6.86
CA PRO A 798 -2.85 57.38 -6.07
C PRO A 798 -3.03 58.85 -6.51
N ILE A 799 -4.04 59.11 -7.33
CA ILE A 799 -4.43 60.45 -7.77
C ILE A 799 -5.81 60.77 -7.16
N GLU A 800 -5.81 61.44 -6.01
CA GLU A 800 -6.67 62.58 -5.64
C GLU A 800 -6.49 62.97 -4.16
N GLU A 801 -5.30 63.44 -3.77
CA GLU A 801 -5.13 64.24 -2.53
C GLU A 801 -3.90 65.17 -2.58
N MET A 802 -3.53 65.67 -3.77
CA MET A 802 -2.39 66.58 -3.99
C MET A 802 -2.74 67.87 -4.77
N PHE A 803 -4.02 68.24 -4.84
CA PHE A 803 -4.47 69.53 -5.36
C PHE A 803 -5.50 70.15 -4.41
N ASN A 804 -5.01 70.70 -3.29
CA ASN A 804 -5.65 71.81 -2.53
C ASN A 804 -4.82 72.23 -1.29
N GLN A 805 -3.54 72.58 -1.48
CA GLN A 805 -2.78 73.24 -0.40
C GLN A 805 -1.63 74.11 -0.93
N ASP A 806 -1.92 75.08 -1.82
CA ASP A 806 -0.95 76.13 -2.18
C ASP A 806 -1.56 77.36 -2.88
N VAL A 807 -2.72 77.87 -2.43
CA VAL A 807 -3.08 79.30 -2.53
C VAL A 807 -4.03 79.67 -1.38
N ILE A 808 -3.53 80.46 -0.41
CA ILE A 808 -4.19 81.47 0.45
C ILE A 808 -3.33 81.64 1.73
N ASP A 809 -3.23 82.88 2.20
CA ASP A 809 -2.58 83.34 3.44
C ASP A 809 -1.04 83.32 3.50
N SER A 810 -0.45 84.21 2.69
CA SER A 810 0.77 84.93 3.07
C SER A 810 0.51 86.45 3.12
N LEU A 811 -0.06 86.96 4.22
CA LEU A 811 -0.08 88.40 4.52
C LEU A 811 0.04 88.73 6.03
N ASN A 812 1.27 89.08 6.38
CA ASN A 812 1.77 89.89 7.51
C ASN A 812 1.85 89.34 8.96
N PRO A 813 2.91 89.74 9.71
CA PRO A 813 3.16 89.40 11.11
C PRO A 813 2.83 90.56 12.08
N GLU A 814 2.84 90.30 13.40
CA GLU A 814 3.49 91.19 14.39
C GLU A 814 3.62 90.56 15.80
N ASP A 815 4.70 90.96 16.49
CA ASP A 815 4.91 91.12 17.95
C ASP A 815 5.18 90.01 19.01
N ALA A 816 6.19 90.37 19.83
CA ALA A 816 6.32 90.23 21.30
C ALA A 816 6.90 88.95 21.97
N SER A 817 8.22 88.81 21.88
CA SER A 817 9.20 88.86 22.99
C SER A 817 8.98 88.21 24.40
N MET A 818 10.03 87.48 24.82
CA MET A 818 10.61 87.38 26.20
C MET A 818 9.89 86.64 27.35
N GLY A 819 10.70 85.93 28.18
CA GLY A 819 10.54 86.07 29.65
C GLY A 819 10.39 84.83 30.56
N SER A 820 11.43 83.98 30.64
CA SER A 820 11.93 83.29 31.86
C SER A 820 11.09 83.11 33.16
N SER A 821 11.14 81.86 33.67
CA SER A 821 11.35 81.42 35.08
C SER A 821 10.29 81.57 36.21
N THR A 822 10.16 80.44 36.93
CA THR A 822 9.69 80.11 38.31
C THR A 822 10.17 81.06 39.46
N PRO A 823 9.74 80.96 40.77
CA PRO A 823 9.21 79.77 41.51
C PRO A 823 8.17 79.95 42.69
N ALA A 824 7.68 78.79 43.21
CA ALA A 824 7.50 78.33 44.63
C ALA A 824 6.55 78.96 45.71
N LEU A 825 6.20 78.05 46.67
CA LEU A 825 5.59 78.12 48.02
C LEU A 825 4.08 77.81 48.11
N GLU A 826 3.52 76.75 48.74
CA GLU A 826 3.87 75.76 49.80
C GLU A 826 3.23 76.02 51.19
N SER A 827 2.35 75.11 51.65
CA SER A 827 2.04 74.73 53.05
C SER A 827 0.95 73.64 53.09
N THR A 828 1.26 72.35 53.30
CA THR A 828 1.47 71.59 54.56
C THR A 828 0.23 71.27 55.44
N GLN A 829 -0.16 69.99 55.51
CA GLN A 829 0.07 69.11 56.68
C GLN A 829 -0.37 67.64 56.47
N LYS A 830 0.52 66.69 56.85
CA LYS A 830 0.31 65.31 57.41
C LYS A 830 -0.70 64.35 56.70
N SER A 831 -0.47 63.06 56.49
CA SER A 831 0.62 62.08 56.71
C SER A 831 0.15 60.75 56.06
N SER A 832 0.94 59.69 55.78
CA SER A 832 2.31 59.27 56.14
C SER A 832 2.90 58.35 55.04
N GLN A 833 4.11 57.82 55.24
CA GLN A 833 4.84 56.91 54.35
C GLN A 833 4.48 55.42 54.67
N GLN A 834 4.88 54.37 53.92
CA GLN A 834 6.08 54.16 53.10
C GLN A 834 5.94 52.92 52.19
N THR A 835 6.60 52.89 51.02
CA THR A 835 6.86 51.68 50.20
C THR A 835 8.37 51.46 50.05
N PRO A 836 8.81 50.21 49.80
CA PRO A 836 9.87 50.03 48.80
C PRO A 836 9.75 48.76 47.93
N ARG A 837 10.58 48.72 46.86
CA ARG A 837 10.72 47.64 45.87
C ARG A 837 11.94 46.74 46.15
N THR A 838 11.88 45.49 45.68
CA THR A 838 13.00 44.56 45.35
C THR A 838 13.90 44.09 46.50
N PRO A 839 14.56 42.92 46.35
CA PRO A 839 15.97 42.95 45.93
C PRO A 839 16.44 41.79 45.01
N ARG A 840 17.58 42.01 44.33
CA ARG A 840 18.60 40.98 44.03
C ARG A 840 19.58 40.94 45.20
N MET A 841 20.26 39.81 45.49
CA MET A 841 21.66 39.90 45.95
C MET A 841 22.50 38.62 45.76
N ASN A 842 23.76 38.83 45.35
CA ASN A 842 24.91 37.94 45.55
C ASN A 842 25.78 38.55 46.67
N GLN A 843 26.51 37.71 47.43
CA GLN A 843 27.75 37.96 48.23
C GLN A 843 27.72 37.06 49.50
N ALA A 844 28.80 36.79 50.23
CA ALA A 844 30.24 36.54 49.93
C ALA A 844 30.96 36.23 51.27
N GLU A 845 31.90 35.28 51.32
CA GLU A 845 32.86 35.02 52.43
C GLU A 845 32.24 34.63 53.82
N ARG A 846 32.88 33.91 54.77
CA ARG A 846 34.29 33.48 54.97
C ARG A 846 34.41 32.31 55.99
N ALA A 847 35.42 31.43 55.83
CA ALA A 847 36.06 30.54 56.84
C ALA A 847 35.20 29.42 57.51
N ALA A 848 35.72 28.26 57.96
CA ALA A 848 37.10 27.73 58.08
C ALA A 848 37.15 26.17 58.05
N ALA A 849 38.32 25.59 57.67
CA ALA A 849 38.87 24.24 57.98
C ALA A 849 38.01 22.96 57.71
N SER A 850 38.53 21.79 57.26
CA SER A 850 39.91 21.32 56.98
C SER A 850 39.94 20.08 56.04
N ASN A 851 41.09 19.91 55.36
CA ASN A 851 41.73 18.65 54.89
C ASN A 851 41.23 17.89 53.62
N ASN A 852 42.17 17.82 52.66
CA ASN A 852 42.56 16.67 51.81
C ASN A 852 41.60 16.17 50.70
N SER A 853 42.06 15.76 49.52
CA SER A 853 43.38 15.91 48.83
C SER A 853 43.28 15.35 47.40
N GLU A 854 43.94 15.99 46.41
CA GLU A 854 44.36 15.41 45.10
C GLU A 854 43.25 14.90 44.12
N ALA A 855 43.45 14.76 42.81
CA ALA A 855 44.27 15.49 41.80
C ALA A 855 43.81 15.05 40.38
N GLN A 856 44.22 15.80 39.34
CA GLN A 856 44.32 15.40 37.91
C GLN A 856 43.05 15.04 37.10
N GLU A 857 42.47 16.06 36.46
CA GLU A 857 42.65 16.33 35.01
C GLU A 857 43.16 15.18 34.12
N GLU A 858 42.37 14.75 33.11
CA GLU A 858 42.82 14.83 31.70
C GLU A 858 41.68 14.72 30.66
N THR A 859 41.83 15.47 29.58
CA THR A 859 41.06 15.36 28.33
C THR A 859 41.88 14.62 27.27
N ALA A 860 41.27 13.79 26.41
CA ALA A 860 41.28 13.98 24.93
C ALA A 860 41.03 12.73 24.05
N LYS A 861 40.22 12.97 23.01
CA LYS A 861 40.32 12.51 21.61
C LYS A 861 40.07 11.03 21.20
N PRO A 862 39.57 10.83 19.95
CA PRO A 862 39.48 9.54 19.27
C PRO A 862 40.64 9.30 18.29
N THR A 863 40.87 8.03 17.90
CA THR A 863 41.73 7.66 16.76
C THR A 863 41.22 6.42 16.04
N SER A 864 41.76 6.18 14.85
CA SER A 864 41.26 5.28 13.80
C SER A 864 42.11 4.01 13.58
N LEU A 865 41.59 3.14 12.71
CA LEU A 865 42.29 2.18 11.83
C LEU A 865 42.77 0.81 12.37
N ASN A 866 42.51 -0.20 11.52
CA ASN A 866 43.17 -1.50 11.35
C ASN A 866 43.20 -2.51 12.51
N GLN A 867 42.33 -3.52 12.43
CA GLN A 867 42.72 -4.89 12.05
C GLN A 867 41.56 -5.65 11.39
#